data_AF-A0A357VTA8-F1
#
_entry.id   AF-A0A357VTA8-F1
#
_cell.length_a   1.000
_cell.length_b   1.000
_cell.length_c   1.000
_cell.angle_alpha   90.00
_cell.angle_beta   90.00
_cell.angle_gamma   90.00
#
_symmetry.space_group_name_H-M   'P 1'
#
loop_
_entity.id
_entity.type
_entity.pdbx_description
1 polymer ?
#
loop_
_entity_poly.entity_id
_entity_poly.type
_entity_poly.pdbx_seq_one_letter_code
_entity_poly.pdbx_strand_id
1 'polypeptide(L)'
;MYEEIFELINKGEINKAQEQIEKISDDDPKKYNLKGLIHFNKKELEKAKEQFEKGLTINPVDPDLLFNYGYLLKEMNQEMEAWRYLMRIHDKDWATYDLLGDIEFKNRSKLASLRFYIKAAELTDNPQMKKKFLEIRNKIKKDIKIAFLCLPGLDNFLKDIVETFSLGYDVKLVVSTDGNEITEAIKWADIVWLEWSNDLAIFVTNKVPEIADKKVICRLHRYEAFTQFPEKINWRNIDQLIFVANSMKLTFHQLHSNLDLQSCKEEIVYNGVDLDKFKYTIHNPGYNLAVLAHINHRKNPETWIQIIGKLKEIDNKYKLHVGGDFQDPLYKVYFEYIKKEMKMEDNFVLHGWIKEVEKFLEDKNYIISTSIHESFGYNIAEAMARGIKPIIHNFDGAKTLWPNELIYNTIDEAVEKITEESYDSESYRRFIEDNYTLEEQINALETALNTLEKVNKKINKKVAEDLKGSFLDYMIPKFIEFTPYTDKYIDSFDLEGSKIRIGKVEKITDEVSLIEFIVKNKKGQQLALQNIWYNHSTKQITFPNYISLSKNKKKIQNFVYQILESRLSYIDNIGGFINDEEILEDIKENQLAYNWERGIPATQFMPAFGYLKTMLRYSFVSEFIKKSDVILDAACGFGYGAAYFSKFCKNVYALDLAEDNIKFGENTYSFKNINWILGDVTSLPFENDKFDVYVSFETFEHLPLHTIDNYIEEAIRVVKKDGLFILSTPNRETRQNIHNPFHIKEYTFQELSSILKQYFKNIKFFSQVNFTVTEGFNDHASNFIAVCTNSKLLGLK
;
A
#
# COMPACT_ATOMS: atom_id res chain seq x y z
N MET A 1 4.09 -24.74 -48.33
CA MET A 1 3.43 -23.42 -48.48
C MET A 1 3.96 -22.42 -47.45
N TYR A 2 3.69 -22.55 -46.15
CA TYR A 2 4.15 -21.56 -45.16
C TYR A 2 5.68 -21.41 -45.07
N GLU A 3 6.44 -22.51 -45.09
CA GLU A 3 7.91 -22.48 -45.11
C GLU A 3 8.47 -21.73 -46.35
N GLU A 4 7.84 -21.93 -47.50
CA GLU A 4 8.19 -21.24 -48.74
C GLU A 4 7.95 -19.72 -48.63
N ILE A 5 6.83 -19.31 -48.01
CA ILE A 5 6.53 -17.90 -47.74
C ILE A 5 7.57 -17.32 -46.76
N PHE A 6 7.92 -18.04 -45.70
CA PHE A 6 8.96 -17.62 -44.75
C PHE A 6 10.32 -17.45 -45.43
N GLU A 7 10.72 -18.38 -46.30
CA GLU A 7 11.94 -18.24 -47.09
C GLU A 7 11.91 -17.01 -48.00
N LEU A 8 10.78 -16.74 -48.66
CA LEU A 8 10.62 -15.55 -49.50
C LEU A 8 10.74 -14.26 -48.68
N ILE A 9 10.17 -14.22 -47.47
CA ILE A 9 10.32 -13.09 -46.54
C ILE A 9 11.79 -12.92 -46.14
N ASN A 10 12.48 -14.01 -45.78
CA ASN A 10 13.89 -13.98 -45.37
C ASN A 10 14.85 -13.58 -46.52
N LYS A 11 14.52 -13.96 -47.76
CA LYS A 11 15.26 -13.55 -48.97
C LYS A 11 14.93 -12.13 -49.44
N GLY A 12 13.98 -11.45 -48.78
CA GLY A 12 13.53 -10.11 -49.15
C GLY A 12 12.59 -10.05 -50.38
N GLU A 13 12.08 -11.18 -50.85
CA GLU A 13 11.17 -11.30 -51.99
C GLU A 13 9.70 -11.01 -51.57
N ILE A 14 9.48 -9.85 -50.94
CA ILE A 14 8.22 -9.50 -50.24
C ILE A 14 6.98 -9.57 -51.14
N ASN A 15 7.08 -9.15 -52.41
CA ASN A 15 5.91 -9.14 -53.31
C ASN A 15 5.41 -10.57 -53.61
N LYS A 16 6.32 -11.52 -53.82
CA LYS A 16 5.96 -12.94 -54.04
C LYS A 16 5.39 -13.55 -52.77
N ALA A 17 5.96 -13.21 -51.61
CA ALA A 17 5.41 -13.64 -50.32
C ALA A 17 3.97 -13.12 -50.12
N GLN A 18 3.70 -11.84 -50.43
CA GLN A 18 2.35 -11.26 -50.32
C GLN A 18 1.33 -11.96 -51.23
N GLU A 19 1.68 -12.25 -52.49
CA GLU A 19 0.79 -13.00 -53.40
C GLU A 19 0.46 -14.40 -52.89
N GLN A 20 1.40 -15.06 -52.23
CA GLN A 20 1.16 -16.37 -51.61
C GLN A 20 0.32 -16.25 -50.32
N ILE A 21 0.53 -15.20 -49.51
CA ILE A 21 -0.22 -14.95 -48.28
C ILE A 21 -1.70 -14.67 -48.57
N GLU A 22 -2.03 -13.95 -49.64
CA GLU A 22 -3.45 -13.68 -49.98
C GLU A 22 -4.23 -14.93 -50.39
N LYS A 23 -3.55 -16.04 -50.72
CA LYS A 23 -4.18 -17.34 -50.98
C LYS A 23 -4.54 -18.10 -49.70
N ILE A 24 -4.05 -17.64 -48.55
CA ILE A 24 -4.41 -18.18 -47.24
C ILE A 24 -5.79 -17.64 -46.85
N SER A 25 -6.61 -18.50 -46.24
CA SER A 25 -7.96 -18.15 -45.79
C SER A 25 -7.95 -17.07 -44.70
N ASP A 26 -9.01 -16.27 -44.63
CA ASP A 26 -9.15 -15.17 -43.65
C ASP A 26 -9.46 -15.66 -42.22
N ASP A 27 -9.82 -16.94 -42.05
CA ASP A 27 -9.98 -17.61 -40.75
C ASP A 27 -8.70 -18.31 -40.26
N ASP A 28 -7.61 -18.27 -41.03
CA ASP A 28 -6.33 -18.82 -40.63
C ASP A 28 -5.46 -17.73 -39.95
N PRO A 29 -5.18 -17.83 -38.64
CA PRO A 29 -4.39 -16.84 -37.91
C PRO A 29 -2.97 -16.67 -38.50
N LYS A 30 -2.41 -17.69 -39.17
CA LYS A 30 -1.09 -17.63 -39.80
C LYS A 30 -1.01 -16.59 -40.90
N LYS A 31 -2.11 -16.31 -41.61
CA LYS A 31 -2.18 -15.23 -42.61
C LYS A 31 -1.77 -13.90 -42.00
N TYR A 32 -2.37 -13.57 -40.87
CA TYR A 32 -2.15 -12.32 -40.17
C TYR A 32 -0.79 -12.26 -39.48
N ASN A 33 -0.31 -13.38 -38.96
CA ASN A 33 1.06 -13.48 -38.46
C ASN A 33 2.10 -13.11 -39.54
N LEU A 34 1.97 -13.70 -40.73
CA LEU A 34 2.87 -13.43 -41.87
C LEU A 34 2.75 -11.98 -42.37
N LYS A 35 1.53 -11.42 -42.45
CA LYS A 35 1.33 -10.00 -42.78
C LYS A 35 1.99 -9.09 -41.73
N GLY A 36 1.82 -9.39 -40.45
CA GLY A 36 2.44 -8.66 -39.35
C GLY A 36 3.97 -8.65 -39.43
N LEU A 37 4.59 -9.80 -39.70
CA LEU A 37 6.04 -9.93 -39.89
C LEU A 37 6.56 -9.09 -41.08
N ILE A 38 5.83 -9.04 -42.20
CA ILE A 38 6.20 -8.19 -43.34
C ILE A 38 6.21 -6.71 -42.94
N HIS A 39 5.17 -6.24 -42.24
CA HIS A 39 5.10 -4.86 -41.77
C HIS A 39 6.18 -4.55 -40.72
N PHE A 40 6.44 -5.50 -39.83
CA PHE A 40 7.49 -5.41 -38.82
C PHE A 40 8.88 -5.22 -39.46
N ASN A 41 9.21 -6.05 -40.45
CA ASN A 41 10.48 -5.95 -41.19
C ASN A 41 10.62 -4.63 -41.97
N LYS A 42 9.49 -4.06 -42.41
CA LYS A 42 9.42 -2.72 -43.03
C LYS A 42 9.47 -1.56 -42.01
N LYS A 43 9.55 -1.85 -40.71
CA LYS A 43 9.46 -0.87 -39.61
C LYS A 43 8.11 -0.12 -39.55
N GLU A 44 7.05 -0.72 -40.08
CA GLU A 44 5.68 -0.21 -40.03
C GLU A 44 4.96 -0.77 -38.79
N LEU A 45 5.41 -0.38 -37.60
CA LEU A 45 5.04 -1.01 -36.33
C LEU A 45 3.53 -1.04 -36.04
N GLU A 46 2.82 0.07 -36.27
CA GLU A 46 1.35 0.13 -36.04
C GLU A 46 0.57 -0.80 -36.97
N LYS A 47 1.01 -0.95 -38.23
CA LYS A 47 0.38 -1.89 -39.15
C LYS A 47 0.68 -3.33 -38.76
N ALA A 48 1.90 -3.60 -38.29
CA ALA A 48 2.24 -4.91 -37.77
C ALA A 48 1.35 -5.27 -36.56
N LYS A 49 1.17 -4.32 -35.64
CA LYS A 49 0.28 -4.43 -34.49
C LYS A 49 -1.15 -4.77 -34.90
N GLU A 50 -1.73 -4.02 -35.83
CA GLU A 50 -3.09 -4.28 -36.33
C GLU A 50 -3.24 -5.69 -36.91
N GLN A 51 -2.24 -6.17 -37.67
CA GLN A 51 -2.29 -7.53 -38.21
C GLN A 51 -2.19 -8.58 -37.10
N PHE A 52 -1.25 -8.44 -36.15
CA PHE A 52 -1.13 -9.40 -35.05
C PHE A 52 -2.39 -9.44 -34.17
N GLU A 53 -3.01 -8.29 -33.87
CA GLU A 53 -4.28 -8.23 -33.13
C GLU A 53 -5.42 -8.92 -33.87
N LYS A 54 -5.50 -8.78 -35.21
CA LYS A 54 -6.46 -9.53 -36.03
C LYS A 54 -6.23 -11.03 -35.95
N GLY A 55 -4.97 -11.48 -36.04
CA GLY A 55 -4.62 -12.89 -35.88
C GLY A 55 -4.99 -13.42 -34.49
N LEU A 56 -4.68 -12.65 -33.44
CA LEU A 56 -5.01 -13.00 -32.07
C LEU A 56 -6.52 -12.98 -31.81
N THR A 57 -7.31 -12.20 -32.54
CA THR A 57 -8.79 -12.27 -32.47
C THR A 57 -9.31 -13.63 -32.95
N ILE A 58 -8.62 -14.25 -33.92
CA ILE A 58 -8.98 -15.56 -34.47
C ILE A 58 -8.50 -16.69 -33.57
N ASN A 59 -7.24 -16.62 -33.13
CA ASN A 59 -6.67 -17.58 -32.19
C ASN A 59 -5.83 -16.86 -31.11
N PRO A 60 -6.44 -16.52 -29.96
CA PRO A 60 -5.74 -15.79 -28.89
C PRO A 60 -4.63 -16.56 -28.16
N VAL A 61 -4.47 -17.86 -28.42
CA VAL A 61 -3.43 -18.72 -27.81
C VAL A 61 -2.41 -19.24 -28.84
N ASP A 62 -2.39 -18.68 -30.05
CA ASP A 62 -1.41 -19.04 -31.08
C ASP A 62 0.01 -18.64 -30.67
N PRO A 63 0.95 -19.58 -30.51
CA PRO A 63 2.27 -19.31 -29.94
C PRO A 63 3.12 -18.36 -30.80
N ASP A 64 3.03 -18.47 -32.13
CA ASP A 64 3.83 -17.64 -33.04
C ASP A 64 3.33 -16.19 -33.02
N LEU A 65 2.01 -15.99 -33.02
CA LEU A 65 1.41 -14.66 -32.88
C LEU A 65 1.71 -14.03 -31.53
N LEU A 66 1.58 -14.79 -30.44
CA LEU A 66 1.90 -14.31 -29.09
C LEU A 66 3.36 -13.87 -28.97
N PHE A 67 4.29 -14.66 -29.52
CA PHE A 67 5.72 -14.31 -29.52
C PHE A 67 5.99 -13.06 -30.36
N ASN A 68 5.52 -13.03 -31.60
CA ASN A 68 5.79 -11.92 -32.52
C ASN A 68 5.12 -10.61 -32.05
N TYR A 69 3.91 -10.70 -31.51
CA TYR A 69 3.21 -9.56 -30.93
C TYR A 69 3.90 -9.08 -29.65
N GLY A 70 4.29 -9.99 -28.76
CA GLY A 70 5.07 -9.65 -27.57
C GLY A 70 6.40 -8.97 -27.92
N TYR A 71 7.12 -9.48 -28.91
CA TYR A 71 8.36 -8.87 -29.39
C TYR A 71 8.13 -7.47 -29.99
N LEU A 72 7.09 -7.30 -30.82
CA LEU A 72 6.68 -6.01 -31.34
C LEU A 72 6.37 -5.01 -30.21
N LEU A 73 5.57 -5.42 -29.24
CA LEU A 73 5.20 -4.57 -28.09
C LEU A 73 6.43 -4.11 -27.32
N LYS A 74 7.42 -4.98 -27.12
CA LYS A 74 8.71 -4.62 -26.52
C LYS A 74 9.45 -3.57 -27.34
N GLU A 75 9.55 -3.73 -28.67
CA GLU A 75 10.16 -2.74 -29.56
C GLU A 75 9.41 -1.39 -29.55
N MET A 76 8.11 -1.42 -29.25
CA MET A 76 7.28 -0.24 -29.04
C MET A 76 7.37 0.33 -27.61
N ASN A 77 8.26 -0.19 -26.75
CA ASN A 77 8.38 0.15 -25.32
C ASN A 77 7.13 -0.14 -24.46
N GLN A 78 6.26 -1.05 -24.90
CA GLN A 78 5.11 -1.55 -24.15
C GLN A 78 5.48 -2.86 -23.43
N GLU A 79 6.51 -2.80 -22.57
CA GLU A 79 7.20 -4.01 -22.06
C GLU A 79 6.33 -4.88 -21.16
N MET A 80 5.53 -4.31 -20.25
CA MET A 80 4.64 -5.13 -19.41
C MET A 80 3.52 -5.78 -20.22
N GLU A 81 3.04 -5.11 -21.28
CA GLU A 81 2.07 -5.74 -22.19
C GLU A 81 2.74 -6.86 -22.98
N ALA A 82 3.97 -6.66 -23.44
CA ALA A 82 4.78 -7.71 -24.05
C ALA A 82 4.93 -8.93 -23.11
N TRP A 83 5.26 -8.69 -21.84
CA TRP A 83 5.38 -9.73 -20.82
C TRP A 83 4.09 -10.55 -20.70
N ARG A 84 2.92 -9.90 -20.69
CA ARG A 84 1.61 -10.57 -20.60
C ARG A 84 1.37 -11.53 -21.76
N TYR A 85 1.57 -11.08 -23.00
CA TYR A 85 1.37 -11.94 -24.18
C TYR A 85 2.42 -13.06 -24.26
N LEU A 86 3.69 -12.76 -23.97
CA LEU A 86 4.75 -13.79 -23.90
C LEU A 86 4.44 -14.84 -22.84
N MET A 87 3.84 -14.44 -21.70
CA MET A 87 3.47 -15.38 -20.66
C MET A 87 2.41 -16.40 -21.10
N ARG A 88 1.55 -16.04 -22.07
CA ARG A 88 0.48 -16.92 -22.55
C ARG A 88 0.97 -18.03 -23.47
N ILE A 89 2.21 -17.98 -23.94
CA ILE A 89 2.78 -19.03 -24.76
C ILE A 89 2.85 -20.31 -23.91
N HIS A 90 2.19 -21.37 -24.38
CA HIS A 90 2.10 -22.63 -23.63
C HIS A 90 3.44 -23.34 -23.58
N ASP A 91 4.11 -23.47 -24.73
CA ASP A 91 5.36 -24.22 -24.87
C ASP A 91 6.50 -23.24 -25.14
N LYS A 92 6.86 -22.50 -24.09
CA LYS A 92 7.92 -21.47 -24.13
C LYS A 92 9.27 -22.12 -24.38
N ASP A 93 9.98 -21.61 -25.35
CA ASP A 93 11.38 -21.94 -25.58
C ASP A 93 12.32 -21.05 -24.74
N TRP A 94 13.62 -21.32 -24.85
CA TRP A 94 14.63 -20.55 -24.11
C TRP A 94 14.61 -19.06 -24.46
N ALA A 95 14.29 -18.69 -25.70
CA ALA A 95 14.28 -17.30 -26.16
C ALA A 95 13.12 -16.51 -25.54
N THR A 96 11.96 -17.14 -25.43
CA THR A 96 10.79 -16.58 -24.74
C THR A 96 11.09 -16.32 -23.26
N TYR A 97 11.70 -17.29 -22.57
CA TYR A 97 12.12 -17.12 -21.18
C TYR A 97 13.20 -16.05 -21.01
N ASP A 98 14.17 -15.97 -21.91
CA ASP A 98 15.18 -14.92 -21.86
C ASP A 98 14.56 -13.52 -21.97
N LEU A 99 13.58 -13.38 -22.87
CA LEU A 99 12.85 -12.12 -23.07
C LEU A 99 12.00 -11.74 -21.87
N LEU A 100 11.28 -12.70 -21.28
CA LEU A 100 10.54 -12.51 -20.03
C LEU A 100 11.49 -12.06 -18.90
N GLY A 101 12.67 -12.68 -18.81
CA GLY A 101 13.72 -12.31 -17.86
C GLY A 101 14.19 -10.86 -18.03
N ASP A 102 14.46 -10.43 -19.27
CA ASP A 102 14.89 -9.06 -19.57
C ASP A 102 13.83 -8.02 -19.20
N ILE A 103 12.56 -8.30 -19.51
CA ILE A 103 11.45 -7.41 -19.18
C ILE A 103 11.26 -7.32 -17.67
N GLU A 104 11.25 -8.47 -16.98
CA GLU A 104 11.05 -8.54 -15.53
C GLU A 104 12.18 -7.83 -14.77
N PHE A 105 13.43 -8.05 -15.19
CA PHE A 105 14.62 -7.44 -14.58
C PHE A 105 14.58 -5.91 -14.65
N LYS A 106 14.05 -5.36 -15.75
CA LYS A 106 13.98 -3.92 -15.99
C LYS A 106 12.82 -3.25 -15.25
N ASN A 107 11.66 -3.90 -15.20
CA ASN A 107 10.41 -3.21 -14.83
C ASN A 107 9.91 -3.50 -13.42
N ARG A 108 10.14 -4.71 -12.88
CA ARG A 108 9.50 -5.14 -11.63
C ARG A 108 10.50 -5.77 -10.65
N SER A 109 10.91 -7.02 -10.82
CA SER A 109 11.81 -7.68 -9.87
C SER A 109 13.07 -8.27 -10.51
N LYS A 110 14.23 -7.78 -10.05
CA LYS A 110 15.54 -8.36 -10.42
C LYS A 110 15.73 -9.77 -9.88
N LEU A 111 15.16 -10.07 -8.71
CA LEU A 111 15.25 -11.39 -8.12
C LEU A 111 14.35 -12.38 -8.86
N ALA A 112 13.08 -12.01 -9.12
CA ALA A 112 12.15 -12.87 -9.84
C ALA A 112 12.61 -13.13 -11.29
N SER A 113 13.27 -12.16 -11.94
CA SER A 113 13.81 -12.34 -13.29
C SER A 113 14.82 -13.49 -13.40
N LEU A 114 15.52 -13.85 -12.32
CA LEU A 114 16.44 -14.98 -12.32
C LEU A 114 15.74 -16.32 -12.57
N ARG A 115 14.44 -16.46 -12.22
CA ARG A 115 13.64 -17.66 -12.53
C ARG A 115 13.50 -17.85 -14.03
N PHE A 116 13.31 -16.77 -14.78
CA PHE A 116 13.21 -16.84 -16.22
C PHE A 116 14.58 -17.12 -16.86
N TYR A 117 15.64 -16.46 -16.41
CA TYR A 117 16.98 -16.71 -16.95
C TYR A 117 17.51 -18.13 -16.68
N ILE A 118 17.21 -18.72 -15.51
CA ILE A 118 17.62 -20.10 -15.23
C ILE A 118 16.84 -21.09 -16.10
N LYS A 119 15.52 -20.93 -16.27
CA LYS A 119 14.72 -21.74 -17.20
C LYS A 119 15.24 -21.62 -18.64
N ALA A 120 15.56 -20.39 -19.09
CA ALA A 120 16.16 -20.17 -20.41
C ALA A 120 17.48 -20.93 -20.57
N ALA A 121 18.34 -20.93 -19.56
CA ALA A 121 19.61 -21.65 -19.57
C ALA A 121 19.46 -23.18 -19.50
N GLU A 122 18.39 -23.69 -18.91
CA GLU A 122 18.10 -25.13 -18.82
C GLU A 122 17.51 -25.69 -20.11
N LEU A 123 16.81 -24.87 -20.89
CA LEU A 123 16.12 -25.27 -22.13
C LEU A 123 17.00 -25.22 -23.38
N THR A 124 18.29 -24.88 -23.27
CA THR A 124 19.22 -24.79 -24.40
C THR A 124 20.63 -25.22 -24.06
N ASP A 125 21.31 -25.85 -25.02
CA ASP A 125 22.74 -26.17 -24.90
C ASP A 125 23.66 -24.97 -25.16
N ASN A 126 23.10 -23.79 -25.48
CA ASN A 126 23.89 -22.58 -25.74
C ASN A 126 24.61 -22.10 -24.45
N PRO A 127 25.95 -22.17 -24.38
CA PRO A 127 26.69 -21.78 -23.18
C PRO A 127 26.56 -20.30 -22.83
N GLN A 128 26.14 -19.45 -23.78
CA GLN A 128 25.91 -18.02 -23.53
C GLN A 128 24.73 -17.80 -22.57
N MET A 129 23.71 -18.64 -22.58
CA MET A 129 22.55 -18.48 -21.69
C MET A 129 22.93 -18.74 -20.23
N LYS A 130 23.66 -19.83 -20.00
CA LYS A 130 24.22 -20.13 -18.68
C LYS A 130 25.16 -19.02 -18.20
N LYS A 131 25.98 -18.47 -19.10
CA LYS A 131 26.85 -17.33 -18.79
C LYS A 131 26.06 -16.07 -18.42
N LYS A 132 25.03 -15.70 -19.19
CA LYS A 132 24.15 -14.54 -18.90
C LYS A 132 23.50 -14.68 -17.53
N PHE A 133 22.90 -15.84 -17.24
CA PHE A 133 22.31 -16.13 -15.92
C PHE A 133 23.33 -15.93 -14.80
N LEU A 134 24.52 -16.54 -14.89
CA LEU A 134 25.56 -16.43 -13.85
C LEU A 134 26.06 -14.99 -13.68
N GLU A 135 26.24 -14.24 -14.77
CA GLU A 135 26.68 -12.84 -14.71
C GLU A 135 25.64 -11.94 -14.03
N ILE A 136 24.36 -12.08 -14.36
CA ILE A 136 23.28 -11.31 -13.72
C ILE A 136 23.14 -11.72 -12.26
N ARG A 137 23.10 -13.02 -11.98
CA ARG A 137 23.03 -13.57 -10.62
C ARG A 137 24.16 -13.01 -9.76
N ASN A 138 25.41 -13.06 -10.23
CA ASN A 138 26.56 -12.57 -9.46
C ASN A 138 26.50 -11.05 -9.19
N LYS A 139 25.86 -10.27 -10.05
CA LYS A 139 25.67 -8.83 -9.84
C LYS A 139 24.62 -8.50 -8.78
N ILE A 140 23.58 -9.33 -8.67
CA ILE A 140 22.46 -9.08 -7.75
C ILE A 140 22.54 -9.90 -6.46
N LYS A 141 23.33 -10.98 -6.45
CA LYS A 141 23.49 -11.85 -5.29
C LYS A 141 23.96 -11.03 -4.09
N LYS A 142 23.26 -11.20 -2.98
CA LYS A 142 23.63 -10.62 -1.69
C LYS A 142 24.33 -11.65 -0.82
N ASP A 143 25.33 -11.19 -0.09
CA ASP A 143 25.99 -11.97 0.98
C ASP A 143 25.15 -11.86 2.27
N ILE A 144 23.93 -12.39 2.21
CA ILE A 144 22.93 -12.39 3.29
C ILE A 144 22.35 -13.79 3.40
N LYS A 145 22.32 -14.33 4.62
CA LYS A 145 21.81 -15.66 4.93
C LYS A 145 20.38 -15.58 5.45
N ILE A 146 19.47 -16.32 4.82
CA ILE A 146 18.06 -16.37 5.20
C ILE A 146 17.68 -17.81 5.61
N ALA A 147 17.18 -17.98 6.83
CA ALA A 147 16.58 -19.24 7.27
C ALA A 147 15.05 -19.15 7.22
N PHE A 148 14.42 -19.88 6.31
CA PHE A 148 12.98 -20.12 6.32
C PHE A 148 12.66 -21.31 7.22
N LEU A 149 11.84 -21.08 8.24
CA LEU A 149 11.46 -22.04 9.24
C LEU A 149 9.96 -22.32 9.12
N CYS A 150 9.58 -23.59 9.07
CA CYS A 150 8.19 -24.03 8.98
C CYS A 150 7.97 -25.37 9.71
N LEU A 151 6.74 -25.64 10.17
CA LEU A 151 6.37 -26.95 10.69
C LEU A 151 6.02 -27.93 9.54
N PRO A 152 6.25 -29.24 9.71
CA PRO A 152 5.91 -30.25 8.70
C PRO A 152 4.44 -30.19 8.26
N GLY A 153 4.21 -30.18 6.95
CA GLY A 153 2.86 -30.16 6.34
C GLY A 153 2.27 -28.76 6.14
N LEU A 154 3.01 -27.70 6.51
CA LEU A 154 2.60 -26.31 6.34
C LEU A 154 3.48 -25.51 5.35
N ASP A 155 4.40 -26.18 4.66
CA ASP A 155 5.39 -25.61 3.74
C ASP A 155 4.86 -25.38 2.30
N ASN A 156 3.58 -25.68 2.06
CA ASN A 156 2.95 -25.58 0.73
C ASN A 156 3.04 -24.19 0.08
N PHE A 157 3.21 -23.12 0.85
CA PHE A 157 3.30 -21.74 0.35
C PHE A 157 4.73 -21.23 0.20
N LEU A 158 5.73 -21.99 0.66
CA LEU A 158 7.12 -21.55 0.70
C LEU A 158 7.93 -21.96 -0.52
N LYS A 159 7.54 -23.04 -1.21
CA LYS A 159 8.39 -23.68 -2.22
C LYS A 159 8.91 -22.70 -3.26
N ASP A 160 8.00 -22.00 -3.95
CA ASP A 160 8.37 -21.06 -5.01
C ASP A 160 9.14 -19.83 -4.47
N ILE A 161 8.82 -19.40 -3.25
CA ILE A 161 9.52 -18.30 -2.56
C ILE A 161 10.97 -18.70 -2.28
N VAL A 162 11.18 -19.84 -1.62
CA VAL A 162 12.51 -20.34 -1.25
C VAL A 162 13.36 -20.61 -2.49
N GLU A 163 12.79 -21.26 -3.51
CA GLU A 163 13.47 -21.51 -4.78
C GLU A 163 13.96 -20.20 -5.41
N THR A 164 13.10 -19.17 -5.46
CA THR A 164 13.45 -17.88 -6.04
C THR A 164 14.49 -17.11 -5.21
N PHE A 165 14.30 -17.03 -3.89
CA PHE A 165 15.25 -16.35 -2.99
C PHE A 165 16.62 -17.03 -2.99
N SER A 166 16.70 -18.36 -3.17
CA SER A 166 17.98 -19.09 -3.27
C SER A 166 18.84 -18.68 -4.47
N LEU A 167 18.24 -18.03 -5.48
CA LEU A 167 18.97 -17.50 -6.62
C LEU A 167 19.76 -16.24 -6.23
N GLY A 168 19.22 -15.38 -5.36
CA GLY A 168 19.83 -14.11 -4.96
C GLY A 168 20.43 -14.05 -3.55
N TYR A 169 20.13 -15.02 -2.69
CA TYR A 169 20.53 -15.07 -1.28
C TYR A 169 21.08 -16.45 -0.93
N ASP A 170 21.81 -16.54 0.19
CA ASP A 170 22.14 -17.84 0.76
C ASP A 170 20.97 -18.29 1.63
N VAL A 171 20.25 -19.33 1.20
CA VAL A 171 18.98 -19.74 1.83
C VAL A 171 19.06 -21.12 2.45
N LYS A 172 18.45 -21.29 3.63
CA LYS A 172 18.11 -22.60 4.20
C LYS A 172 16.60 -22.67 4.45
N LEU A 173 15.96 -23.72 3.96
CA LEU A 173 14.61 -24.10 4.37
C LEU A 173 14.71 -25.22 5.40
N VAL A 174 14.11 -25.03 6.56
CA VAL A 174 14.04 -26.01 7.64
C VAL A 174 12.59 -26.28 7.96
N VAL A 175 12.13 -27.46 7.54
CA VAL A 175 10.79 -27.98 7.83
C VAL A 175 10.94 -29.05 8.92
N SER A 176 10.79 -28.65 10.18
CA SER A 176 11.13 -29.52 11.31
C SER A 176 10.34 -29.17 12.57
N THR A 177 10.19 -30.17 13.44
CA THR A 177 9.75 -29.99 14.84
C THR A 177 10.92 -30.11 15.84
N ASP A 178 12.13 -30.39 15.37
CA ASP A 178 13.32 -30.51 16.22
C ASP A 178 13.88 -29.12 16.55
N GLY A 179 13.81 -28.76 17.83
CA GLY A 179 14.30 -27.47 18.33
C GLY A 179 15.81 -27.26 18.12
N ASN A 180 16.62 -28.33 18.04
CA ASN A 180 18.06 -28.21 17.77
C ASN A 180 18.32 -27.77 16.33
N GLU A 181 17.69 -28.44 15.36
CA GLU A 181 17.81 -28.10 13.94
C GLU A 181 17.35 -26.66 13.67
N ILE A 182 16.22 -26.26 14.28
CA ILE A 182 15.68 -24.89 14.20
C ILE A 182 16.70 -23.89 14.78
N THR A 183 17.28 -24.19 15.95
CA THR A 183 18.25 -23.30 16.62
C THR A 183 19.55 -23.16 15.80
N GLU A 184 20.03 -24.24 15.19
CA GLU A 184 21.22 -24.20 14.33
C GLU A 184 21.00 -23.34 13.08
N ALA A 185 19.80 -23.40 12.50
CA ALA A 185 19.43 -22.56 11.37
C ALA A 185 19.40 -21.07 11.74
N ILE A 186 18.84 -20.74 12.92
CA ILE A 186 18.81 -19.36 13.45
C ILE A 186 20.22 -18.84 13.68
N LYS A 187 21.10 -19.64 14.30
CA LYS A 187 22.51 -19.26 14.52
C LYS A 187 23.22 -18.91 13.21
N TRP A 188 22.98 -19.70 12.17
CA TRP A 188 23.59 -19.53 10.85
C TRP A 188 23.07 -18.30 10.09
N ALA A 189 21.80 -17.93 10.26
CA ALA A 189 21.14 -16.91 9.45
C ALA A 189 21.42 -15.47 9.91
N ASP A 190 21.34 -14.52 8.98
CA ASP A 190 21.24 -13.09 9.27
C ASP A 190 19.78 -12.67 9.42
N ILE A 191 18.91 -13.29 8.61
CA ILE A 191 17.45 -13.09 8.60
C ILE A 191 16.76 -14.41 8.88
N VAL A 192 15.85 -14.43 9.84
CA VAL A 192 15.00 -15.56 10.20
C VAL A 192 13.59 -15.29 9.71
N TRP A 193 13.08 -16.18 8.87
CA TRP A 193 11.72 -16.15 8.38
C TRP A 193 10.90 -17.24 9.05
N LEU A 194 9.91 -16.83 9.83
CA LEU A 194 8.94 -17.68 10.50
C LEU A 194 7.71 -17.78 9.61
N GLU A 195 7.56 -18.89 8.90
CA GLU A 195 6.32 -19.15 8.19
C GLU A 195 5.26 -19.61 9.22
N TRP A 196 4.12 -18.94 9.22
CA TRP A 196 3.01 -19.08 10.17
C TRP A 196 3.27 -18.48 11.56
N SER A 197 2.24 -17.89 12.14
CA SER A 197 2.23 -17.41 13.53
C SER A 197 1.72 -18.48 14.51
N ASN A 198 2.40 -19.62 14.57
CA ASN A 198 1.98 -20.80 15.34
C ASN A 198 3.01 -21.25 16.40
N ASP A 199 2.93 -22.50 16.86
CA ASP A 199 3.85 -23.11 17.84
C ASP A 199 5.34 -22.93 17.51
N LEU A 200 5.71 -22.90 16.23
CA LEU A 200 7.10 -22.64 15.81
C LEU A 200 7.51 -21.21 16.15
N ALA A 201 6.69 -20.22 15.80
CA ALA A 201 6.95 -18.83 16.15
C ALA A 201 6.98 -18.63 17.66
N ILE A 202 6.12 -19.32 18.41
CA ILE A 202 6.14 -19.32 19.88
C ILE A 202 7.47 -19.89 20.40
N PHE A 203 7.88 -21.06 19.92
CA PHE A 203 9.14 -21.69 20.33
C PHE A 203 10.33 -20.77 20.04
N VAL A 204 10.45 -20.29 18.81
CA VAL A 204 11.59 -19.47 18.37
C VAL A 204 11.67 -18.18 19.16
N THR A 205 10.57 -17.44 19.28
CA THR A 205 10.57 -16.12 19.92
C THR A 205 10.73 -16.17 21.45
N ASN A 206 10.40 -17.29 22.09
CA ASN A 206 10.45 -17.43 23.56
C ASN A 206 11.62 -18.29 24.08
N LYS A 207 12.12 -19.24 23.29
CA LYS A 207 13.05 -20.30 23.77
C LYS A 207 14.42 -20.26 23.12
N VAL A 208 14.61 -19.54 22.01
CA VAL A 208 15.89 -19.46 21.30
C VAL A 208 16.52 -18.09 21.57
N PRO A 209 17.52 -17.96 22.46
CA PRO A 209 18.07 -16.65 22.84
C PRO A 209 18.69 -15.88 21.68
N GLU A 210 19.30 -16.58 20.74
CA GLU A 210 20.01 -16.00 19.59
C GLU A 210 19.08 -15.22 18.64
N ILE A 211 17.76 -15.42 18.73
CA ILE A 211 16.77 -14.73 17.91
C ILE A 211 16.79 -13.21 18.12
N ALA A 212 17.17 -12.75 19.31
CA ALA A 212 17.18 -11.33 19.68
C ALA A 212 18.21 -10.50 18.88
N ASP A 213 19.23 -11.16 18.32
CA ASP A 213 20.27 -10.53 17.50
C ASP A 213 20.00 -10.65 15.99
N LYS A 214 18.87 -11.26 15.59
CA LYS A 214 18.53 -11.51 14.19
C LYS A 214 17.49 -10.53 13.69
N LYS A 215 17.42 -10.41 12.37
CA LYS A 215 16.25 -9.82 11.71
C LYS A 215 15.18 -10.87 11.53
N VAL A 216 14.00 -10.64 12.07
CA VAL A 216 12.96 -11.67 12.14
C VAL A 216 11.70 -11.22 11.42
N ILE A 217 11.32 -12.00 10.42
CA ILE A 217 10.08 -11.84 9.65
C ILE A 217 9.15 -12.96 10.07
N CYS A 218 7.89 -12.67 10.34
CA CYS A 218 6.84 -13.66 10.53
C CYS A 218 5.75 -13.44 9.48
N ARG A 219 5.30 -14.52 8.81
CA ARG A 219 4.24 -14.45 7.80
C ARG A 219 2.99 -15.16 8.29
N LEU A 220 1.92 -14.41 8.47
CA LEU A 220 0.63 -14.88 8.97
C LEU A 220 -0.35 -15.13 7.82
N HIS A 221 -0.99 -16.29 7.84
CA HIS A 221 -1.87 -16.74 6.77
C HIS A 221 -3.36 -16.61 7.11
N ARG A 222 -3.84 -17.34 8.13
CA ARG A 222 -5.27 -17.35 8.47
C ARG A 222 -5.56 -17.94 9.84
N TYR A 223 -5.38 -19.26 9.98
CA TYR A 223 -5.95 -19.98 11.12
C TYR A 223 -5.35 -19.47 12.43
N GLU A 224 -4.11 -18.99 12.37
CA GLU A 224 -3.38 -18.39 13.48
C GLU A 224 -4.14 -17.21 14.09
N ALA A 225 -4.79 -16.38 13.27
CA ALA A 225 -5.58 -15.24 13.74
C ALA A 225 -6.86 -15.66 14.50
N PHE A 226 -7.25 -16.93 14.45
CA PHE A 226 -8.43 -17.46 15.16
C PHE A 226 -8.06 -18.41 16.31
N THR A 227 -6.78 -18.51 16.67
CA THR A 227 -6.30 -19.35 17.79
C THR A 227 -5.59 -18.51 18.83
N GLN A 228 -5.20 -19.11 19.95
CA GLN A 228 -4.42 -18.44 20.99
C GLN A 228 -2.91 -18.38 20.70
N PHE A 229 -2.47 -18.68 19.47
CA PHE A 229 -1.05 -18.67 19.17
C PHE A 229 -0.45 -17.26 19.22
N PRO A 230 -1.09 -16.23 18.64
CA PRO A 230 -0.58 -14.86 18.66
C PRO A 230 -0.32 -14.33 20.08
N GLU A 231 -1.12 -14.69 21.09
CA GLU A 231 -0.93 -14.32 22.50
C GLU A 231 0.29 -14.94 23.16
N LYS A 232 0.80 -16.03 22.60
CA LYS A 232 1.95 -16.75 23.14
C LYS A 232 3.25 -16.37 22.44
N ILE A 233 3.19 -15.66 21.31
CA ILE A 233 4.36 -15.20 20.57
C ILE A 233 4.98 -14.00 21.27
N ASN A 234 6.30 -13.99 21.42
CA ASN A 234 7.01 -12.81 21.90
C ASN A 234 7.30 -11.87 20.72
N TRP A 235 6.35 -10.99 20.41
CA TRP A 235 6.39 -10.05 19.28
C TRP A 235 7.53 -9.03 19.33
N ARG A 236 8.21 -8.87 20.47
CA ARG A 236 9.43 -8.04 20.59
C ARG A 236 10.61 -8.61 19.81
N ASN A 237 10.58 -9.92 19.53
CA ASN A 237 11.58 -10.62 18.75
C ASN A 237 11.17 -10.78 17.28
N ILE A 238 10.15 -10.05 16.82
CA ILE A 238 9.70 -10.05 15.42
C ILE A 238 9.80 -8.61 14.89
N ASP A 239 10.74 -8.35 13.98
CA ASP A 239 10.90 -7.04 13.35
C ASP A 239 9.78 -6.73 12.35
N GLN A 240 9.24 -7.76 11.68
CA GLN A 240 8.25 -7.59 10.64
C GLN A 240 7.21 -8.72 10.60
N LEU A 241 5.94 -8.34 10.49
CA LEU A 241 4.79 -9.23 10.33
C LEU A 241 4.15 -8.99 8.96
N ILE A 242 4.07 -10.06 8.16
CA ILE A 242 3.49 -10.05 6.83
C ILE A 242 2.12 -10.72 6.88
N PHE A 243 1.08 -10.00 6.49
CA PHE A 243 -0.27 -10.54 6.30
C PHE A 243 -0.49 -10.90 4.83
N VAL A 244 -1.09 -12.07 4.57
CA VAL A 244 -1.42 -12.50 3.19
C VAL A 244 -2.61 -11.78 2.56
N ALA A 245 -3.37 -11.00 3.34
CA ALA A 245 -4.45 -10.15 2.86
C ALA A 245 -4.82 -9.06 3.88
N ASN A 246 -5.38 -7.95 3.39
CA ASN A 246 -5.83 -6.85 4.25
C ASN A 246 -6.97 -7.26 5.21
N SER A 247 -7.94 -8.04 4.74
CA SER A 247 -9.04 -8.56 5.59
C SER A 247 -8.49 -9.37 6.77
N MET A 248 -7.40 -10.10 6.56
CA MET A 248 -6.77 -10.89 7.61
C MET A 248 -6.02 -10.03 8.62
N LYS A 249 -5.39 -8.94 8.18
CA LYS A 249 -4.84 -7.92 9.10
C LYS A 249 -5.94 -7.33 9.99
N LEU A 250 -7.06 -6.92 9.40
CA LEU A 250 -8.19 -6.36 10.16
C LEU A 250 -8.77 -7.37 11.16
N THR A 251 -9.00 -8.61 10.71
CA THR A 251 -9.49 -9.71 11.55
C THR A 251 -8.54 -10.02 12.69
N PHE A 252 -7.24 -10.09 12.42
CA PHE A 252 -6.21 -10.32 13.42
C PHE A 252 -6.26 -9.24 14.52
N HIS A 253 -6.28 -7.96 14.14
CA HIS A 253 -6.36 -6.86 15.12
C HIS A 253 -7.66 -6.84 15.89
N GLN A 254 -8.77 -7.29 15.29
CA GLN A 254 -10.05 -7.42 15.98
C GLN A 254 -10.03 -8.54 17.03
N LEU A 255 -9.48 -9.71 16.69
CA LEU A 255 -9.47 -10.88 17.58
C LEU A 255 -8.37 -10.79 18.63
N HIS A 256 -7.27 -10.12 18.31
CA HIS A 256 -6.08 -9.98 19.15
C HIS A 256 -5.80 -8.53 19.53
N SER A 257 -6.85 -7.76 19.83
CA SER A 257 -6.78 -6.33 20.13
C SER A 257 -5.85 -5.98 21.30
N ASN A 258 -5.52 -6.95 22.14
CA ASN A 258 -4.65 -6.79 23.31
C ASN A 258 -3.15 -7.01 22.98
N LEU A 259 -2.79 -7.36 21.73
CA LEU A 259 -1.41 -7.66 21.39
C LEU A 259 -0.55 -6.42 21.16
N ASP A 260 0.55 -6.45 21.89
CA ASP A 260 1.79 -5.71 21.73
C ASP A 260 2.47 -5.84 20.34
N LEU A 261 1.93 -5.31 19.23
CA LEU A 261 2.63 -5.36 17.92
C LEU A 261 3.58 -4.17 17.66
N GLN A 262 3.99 -3.48 18.71
CA GLN A 262 4.56 -2.14 18.62
C GLN A 262 5.92 -2.09 17.94
N SER A 263 6.74 -3.09 18.21
CA SER A 263 8.05 -3.29 17.59
C SER A 263 7.99 -3.92 16.20
N CYS A 264 6.82 -4.31 15.72
CA CYS A 264 6.66 -5.13 14.52
C CYS A 264 6.15 -4.29 13.36
N LYS A 265 6.93 -4.18 12.28
CA LYS A 265 6.45 -3.54 11.06
C LYS A 265 5.44 -4.45 10.38
N GLU A 266 4.23 -3.96 10.16
CA GLU A 266 3.18 -4.72 9.50
C GLU A 266 3.10 -4.40 8.00
N GLU A 267 3.13 -5.44 7.17
CA GLU A 267 2.96 -5.31 5.72
C GLU A 267 1.94 -6.29 5.18
N ILE A 268 1.32 -5.94 4.05
CA ILE A 268 0.40 -6.82 3.34
C ILE A 268 1.11 -7.28 2.09
N VAL A 269 1.27 -8.60 1.95
CA VAL A 269 1.83 -9.22 0.75
C VAL A 269 0.93 -10.36 0.33
N TYR A 270 0.13 -10.09 -0.70
CA TYR A 270 -0.78 -11.08 -1.28
C TYR A 270 -0.01 -12.29 -1.80
N ASN A 271 -0.68 -13.44 -1.79
CA ASN A 271 -0.19 -14.64 -2.44
C ASN A 271 -0.17 -14.44 -3.96
N GLY A 272 0.86 -14.99 -4.61
CA GLY A 272 1.02 -14.99 -6.05
C GLY A 272 0.73 -16.36 -6.66
N VAL A 273 0.33 -16.35 -7.94
CA VAL A 273 0.08 -17.55 -8.76
C VAL A 273 1.21 -17.69 -9.78
N ASP A 274 1.75 -18.92 -9.92
CA ASP A 274 2.68 -19.24 -10.99
C ASP A 274 1.93 -19.39 -12.32
N LEU A 275 2.04 -18.36 -13.15
CA LEU A 275 1.37 -18.30 -14.45
C LEU A 275 1.94 -19.26 -15.49
N ASP A 276 3.15 -19.80 -15.33
CA ASP A 276 3.69 -20.84 -16.21
C ASP A 276 3.00 -22.19 -15.97
N LYS A 277 2.60 -22.43 -14.71
CA LYS A 277 1.83 -23.63 -14.33
C LYS A 277 0.39 -23.54 -14.82
N PHE A 278 -0.26 -22.38 -14.64
CA PHE A 278 -1.65 -22.17 -15.02
C PHE A 278 -1.74 -21.49 -16.39
N LYS A 279 -1.62 -22.33 -17.44
CA LYS A 279 -1.68 -21.89 -18.84
C LYS A 279 -3.07 -21.34 -19.17
N TYR A 280 -3.10 -20.17 -19.80
CA TYR A 280 -4.33 -19.49 -20.21
C TYR A 280 -5.02 -20.24 -21.35
N THR A 281 -6.33 -20.41 -21.25
CA THR A 281 -7.20 -20.95 -22.30
C THR A 281 -8.48 -20.13 -22.40
N ILE A 282 -9.13 -20.16 -23.56
CA ILE A 282 -10.44 -19.52 -23.74
C ILE A 282 -11.50 -20.53 -23.38
N HIS A 283 -12.38 -20.12 -22.48
CA HIS A 283 -13.55 -20.88 -22.07
C HIS A 283 -14.83 -20.16 -22.53
N ASN A 284 -15.89 -20.93 -22.67
CA ASN A 284 -17.24 -20.47 -23.02
C ASN A 284 -18.21 -20.88 -21.90
N PRO A 285 -19.43 -20.31 -21.87
CA PRO A 285 -20.51 -20.84 -21.03
C PRO A 285 -20.71 -22.34 -21.26
N GLY A 286 -20.99 -23.07 -20.18
CA GLY A 286 -21.10 -24.52 -20.24
C GLY A 286 -21.67 -25.13 -18.97
N TYR A 287 -21.52 -26.45 -18.81
CA TYR A 287 -22.23 -27.20 -17.77
C TYR A 287 -21.30 -27.76 -16.68
N ASN A 288 -19.98 -27.59 -16.81
CA ASN A 288 -19.02 -28.15 -15.86
C ASN A 288 -18.55 -27.08 -14.87
N LEU A 289 -19.02 -27.19 -13.64
CA LEU A 289 -18.60 -26.37 -12.52
C LEU A 289 -17.60 -27.14 -11.67
N ALA A 290 -16.69 -26.43 -11.01
CA ALA A 290 -15.69 -27.00 -10.14
C ALA A 290 -15.71 -26.36 -8.75
N VAL A 291 -15.31 -27.14 -7.76
CA VAL A 291 -14.89 -26.70 -6.42
C VAL A 291 -13.59 -27.42 -6.09
N LEU A 292 -12.63 -26.69 -5.51
CA LEU A 292 -11.39 -27.23 -4.97
C LEU A 292 -11.24 -26.80 -3.52
N ALA A 293 -11.36 -27.75 -2.59
CA ALA A 293 -11.22 -27.46 -1.17
C ALA A 293 -11.08 -28.72 -0.30
N HIS A 294 -10.42 -28.58 0.85
CA HIS A 294 -10.71 -29.45 1.99
C HIS A 294 -12.14 -29.20 2.48
N ILE A 295 -13.02 -30.20 2.37
CA ILE A 295 -14.45 -30.03 2.59
C ILE A 295 -14.73 -30.03 4.09
N ASN A 296 -15.19 -28.87 4.59
CA ASN A 296 -15.56 -28.62 5.98
C ASN A 296 -16.61 -27.49 6.03
N HIS A 297 -17.11 -27.17 7.23
CA HIS A 297 -18.15 -26.16 7.43
C HIS A 297 -17.81 -24.80 6.83
N ARG A 298 -16.53 -24.41 6.80
CA ARG A 298 -16.13 -23.11 6.25
C ARG A 298 -16.31 -23.02 4.74
N LYS A 299 -16.26 -24.17 4.06
CA LYS A 299 -16.47 -24.26 2.61
C LYS A 299 -17.95 -24.32 2.25
N ASN A 300 -18.85 -24.42 3.24
CA ASN A 300 -20.30 -24.34 3.07
C ASN A 300 -20.83 -25.22 1.92
N PRO A 301 -20.55 -26.54 1.94
CA PRO A 301 -20.97 -27.47 0.90
C PRO A 301 -22.49 -27.57 0.74
N GLU A 302 -23.27 -27.15 1.74
CA GLU A 302 -24.73 -27.04 1.69
C GLU A 302 -25.17 -26.09 0.57
N THR A 303 -24.42 -25.00 0.37
CA THR A 303 -24.71 -24.03 -0.70
C THR A 303 -24.43 -24.59 -2.09
N TRP A 304 -23.48 -25.53 -2.24
CA TRP A 304 -23.29 -26.26 -3.50
C TRP A 304 -24.56 -27.00 -3.92
N ILE A 305 -25.19 -27.68 -2.96
CA ILE A 305 -26.42 -28.45 -3.19
C ILE A 305 -27.54 -27.53 -3.65
N GLN A 306 -27.70 -26.37 -3.01
CA GLN A 306 -28.75 -25.42 -3.36
C GLN A 306 -28.54 -24.80 -4.75
N ILE A 307 -27.32 -24.37 -5.08
CA ILE A 307 -26.98 -23.81 -6.40
C ILE A 307 -27.23 -24.85 -7.50
N ILE A 308 -26.69 -26.07 -7.35
CA ILE A 308 -26.86 -27.13 -8.34
C ILE A 308 -28.33 -27.56 -8.42
N GLY A 309 -29.08 -27.50 -7.33
CA GLY A 309 -30.50 -27.83 -7.31
C GLY A 309 -31.30 -26.90 -8.21
N LYS A 310 -31.06 -25.59 -8.13
CA LYS A 310 -31.67 -24.60 -9.03
C LYS A 310 -31.18 -24.73 -10.47
N LEU A 311 -29.88 -24.93 -10.68
CA LEU A 311 -29.34 -25.12 -12.03
C LEU A 311 -29.90 -26.35 -12.73
N LYS A 312 -30.11 -27.45 -11.99
CA LYS A 312 -30.74 -28.66 -12.49
C LYS A 312 -32.16 -28.42 -13.01
N GLU A 313 -32.93 -27.55 -12.35
CA GLU A 313 -34.28 -27.18 -12.79
C GLU A 313 -34.25 -26.41 -14.12
N ILE A 314 -33.16 -25.69 -14.39
CA ILE A 314 -32.92 -24.97 -15.65
C ILE A 314 -32.46 -25.96 -16.74
N ASP A 315 -31.38 -26.71 -16.48
CA ASP A 315 -30.90 -27.80 -17.34
C ASP A 315 -30.20 -28.87 -16.49
N ASN A 316 -30.66 -30.12 -16.57
CA ASN A 316 -30.11 -31.23 -15.79
C ASN A 316 -28.66 -31.62 -16.20
N LYS A 317 -28.09 -31.03 -17.25
CA LYS A 317 -26.69 -31.26 -17.66
C LYS A 317 -25.66 -30.65 -16.71
N TYR A 318 -26.02 -29.67 -15.89
CA TYR A 318 -25.09 -29.04 -14.95
C TYR A 318 -24.48 -30.06 -13.98
N LYS A 319 -23.14 -30.04 -13.89
CA LYS A 319 -22.35 -30.93 -13.03
C LYS A 319 -21.39 -30.14 -12.17
N LEU A 320 -21.36 -30.44 -10.87
CA LEU A 320 -20.32 -29.97 -9.97
C LEU A 320 -19.26 -31.05 -9.75
N HIS A 321 -18.04 -30.74 -10.19
CA HIS A 321 -16.85 -31.53 -9.96
C HIS A 321 -16.20 -31.08 -8.65
N VAL A 322 -16.22 -31.94 -7.65
CA VAL A 322 -15.71 -31.65 -6.30
C VAL A 322 -14.32 -32.29 -6.17
N GLY A 323 -13.30 -31.45 -6.13
CA GLY A 323 -11.92 -31.84 -5.83
C GLY A 323 -11.58 -31.53 -4.37
N GLY A 324 -11.12 -32.56 -3.65
CA GLY A 324 -10.75 -32.52 -2.24
C GLY A 324 -11.55 -33.50 -1.38
N ASP A 325 -11.06 -33.70 -0.15
CA ASP A 325 -11.59 -34.71 0.77
C ASP A 325 -12.47 -34.11 1.86
N PHE A 326 -13.45 -34.90 2.32
CA PHE A 326 -14.27 -34.60 3.49
C PHE A 326 -13.45 -34.72 4.78
N GLN A 327 -13.15 -33.58 5.40
CA GLN A 327 -12.45 -33.55 6.69
C GLN A 327 -13.33 -34.01 7.85
N ASP A 328 -14.64 -33.80 7.73
CA ASP A 328 -15.63 -34.29 8.67
C ASP A 328 -16.51 -35.37 8.00
N PRO A 329 -16.52 -36.61 8.52
CA PRO A 329 -17.37 -37.68 8.01
C PRO A 329 -18.87 -37.35 8.00
N LEU A 330 -19.35 -36.48 8.90
CA LEU A 330 -20.75 -36.07 8.94
C LEU A 330 -21.18 -35.38 7.65
N TYR A 331 -20.32 -34.52 7.10
CA TYR A 331 -20.57 -33.87 5.82
C TYR A 331 -20.72 -34.89 4.70
N LYS A 332 -19.88 -35.94 4.68
CA LYS A 332 -19.99 -37.00 3.68
C LYS A 332 -21.33 -37.73 3.78
N VAL A 333 -21.75 -38.10 4.99
CA VAL A 333 -23.03 -38.80 5.22
C VAL A 333 -24.21 -37.94 4.78
N TYR A 334 -24.24 -36.68 5.20
CA TYR A 334 -25.30 -35.73 4.81
C TYR A 334 -25.33 -35.50 3.30
N PHE A 335 -24.17 -35.28 2.69
CA PHE A 335 -24.05 -35.01 1.25
C PHE A 335 -24.54 -36.20 0.40
N GLU A 336 -24.23 -37.44 0.79
CA GLU A 336 -24.76 -38.62 0.11
C GLU A 336 -26.28 -38.77 0.28
N TYR A 337 -26.81 -38.52 1.47
CA TYR A 337 -28.25 -38.56 1.74
C TYR A 337 -29.02 -37.52 0.92
N ILE A 338 -28.62 -36.25 1.00
CA ILE A 338 -29.38 -35.14 0.40
C ILE A 338 -29.33 -35.17 -1.14
N LYS A 339 -28.21 -35.59 -1.74
CA LYS A 339 -28.14 -35.82 -3.19
C LYS A 339 -29.22 -36.79 -3.64
N LYS A 340 -29.43 -37.90 -2.91
CA LYS A 340 -30.45 -38.89 -3.23
C LYS A 340 -31.87 -38.36 -3.07
N GLU A 341 -32.15 -37.68 -1.97
CA GLU A 341 -33.48 -37.10 -1.73
C GLU A 341 -33.84 -36.05 -2.80
N MET A 342 -32.86 -35.27 -3.26
CA MET A 342 -33.05 -34.28 -4.33
C MET A 342 -32.89 -34.86 -5.75
N LYS A 343 -32.61 -36.17 -5.88
CA LYS A 343 -32.36 -36.88 -7.15
C LYS A 343 -31.23 -36.25 -7.99
N MET A 344 -30.15 -35.82 -7.34
CA MET A 344 -29.04 -35.05 -7.89
C MET A 344 -27.73 -35.84 -7.98
N GLU A 345 -27.77 -37.16 -7.84
CA GLU A 345 -26.58 -38.01 -7.83
C GLU A 345 -25.72 -37.84 -9.10
N ASP A 346 -26.37 -37.72 -10.26
CA ASP A 346 -25.69 -37.54 -11.56
C ASP A 346 -25.13 -36.12 -11.78
N ASN A 347 -25.51 -35.16 -10.93
CA ASN A 347 -25.04 -33.77 -11.00
C ASN A 347 -23.76 -33.54 -10.18
N PHE A 348 -23.26 -34.52 -9.42
CA PHE A 348 -22.02 -34.38 -8.65
C PHE A 348 -20.99 -35.43 -9.04
N VAL A 349 -19.75 -34.99 -9.28
CA VAL A 349 -18.60 -35.87 -9.54
C VAL A 349 -17.56 -35.64 -8.46
N LEU A 350 -17.34 -36.64 -7.61
CA LEU A 350 -16.38 -36.57 -6.50
C LEU A 350 -15.02 -37.12 -6.95
N HIS A 351 -13.99 -36.30 -6.96
CA HIS A 351 -12.65 -36.67 -7.44
C HIS A 351 -11.67 -37.02 -6.32
N GLY A 352 -11.98 -36.67 -5.07
CA GLY A 352 -11.05 -36.78 -3.95
C GLY A 352 -9.89 -35.79 -4.08
N TRP A 353 -8.78 -36.02 -3.37
CA TRP A 353 -7.60 -35.15 -3.41
C TRP A 353 -7.01 -34.94 -4.81
N ILE A 354 -6.87 -33.69 -5.23
CA ILE A 354 -6.31 -33.30 -6.53
C ILE A 354 -4.83 -32.91 -6.37
N LYS A 355 -3.94 -33.60 -7.08
CA LYS A 355 -2.49 -33.28 -7.11
C LYS A 355 -2.14 -32.27 -8.20
N GLU A 356 -2.73 -32.45 -9.39
CA GLU A 356 -2.48 -31.65 -10.59
C GLU A 356 -3.70 -30.76 -10.85
N VAL A 357 -3.76 -29.65 -10.13
CA VAL A 357 -4.89 -28.71 -10.15
C VAL A 357 -5.09 -28.12 -11.55
N GLU A 358 -3.99 -27.81 -12.23
CA GLU A 358 -3.99 -27.25 -13.58
C GLU A 358 -4.66 -28.18 -14.60
N LYS A 359 -4.52 -29.50 -14.46
CA LYS A 359 -5.19 -30.50 -15.31
C LYS A 359 -6.65 -30.67 -14.93
N PHE A 360 -6.95 -30.69 -13.63
CA PHE A 360 -8.33 -30.82 -13.15
C PHE A 360 -9.25 -29.68 -13.65
N LEU A 361 -8.69 -28.48 -13.77
CA LEU A 361 -9.41 -27.29 -14.22
C LEU A 361 -9.59 -27.20 -15.75
N GLU A 362 -8.86 -28.00 -16.54
CA GLU A 362 -8.74 -27.83 -18.00
C GLU A 362 -10.08 -27.87 -18.75
N ASP A 363 -11.00 -28.72 -18.33
CA ASP A 363 -12.33 -28.95 -18.94
C ASP A 363 -13.49 -28.25 -18.18
N LYS A 364 -13.17 -27.33 -17.27
CA LYS A 364 -14.16 -26.64 -16.43
C LYS A 364 -14.55 -25.29 -17.02
N ASN A 365 -15.81 -24.91 -16.81
CA ASN A 365 -16.37 -23.63 -17.24
C ASN A 365 -16.47 -22.64 -16.07
N TYR A 366 -16.68 -23.12 -14.84
CA TYR A 366 -16.81 -22.24 -13.68
C TYR A 366 -16.06 -22.81 -12.49
N ILE A 367 -15.48 -21.95 -11.65
CA ILE A 367 -15.08 -22.29 -10.29
C ILE A 367 -16.09 -21.66 -9.33
N ILE A 368 -16.66 -22.43 -8.42
CA ILE A 368 -17.56 -21.91 -7.39
C ILE A 368 -16.78 -21.79 -6.07
N SER A 369 -16.84 -20.62 -5.46
CA SER A 369 -16.49 -20.42 -4.07
C SER A 369 -17.75 -20.10 -3.27
N THR A 370 -18.10 -20.98 -2.34
CA THR A 370 -19.17 -20.79 -1.34
C THR A 370 -18.61 -20.51 0.04
N SER A 371 -17.29 -20.39 0.16
CA SER A 371 -16.61 -20.25 1.45
C SER A 371 -17.16 -19.07 2.23
N ILE A 372 -17.46 -19.28 3.51
CA ILE A 372 -17.87 -18.18 4.41
C ILE A 372 -16.69 -17.30 4.84
N HIS A 373 -15.46 -17.78 4.60
CA HIS A 373 -14.23 -17.04 4.83
C HIS A 373 -13.07 -17.65 4.01
N GLU A 374 -12.33 -16.81 3.29
CA GLU A 374 -11.01 -17.11 2.69
C GLU A 374 -9.97 -16.09 3.15
N SER A 375 -8.70 -16.48 3.27
CA SER A 375 -7.61 -15.51 3.46
C SER A 375 -7.13 -14.93 2.12
N PHE A 376 -7.05 -15.75 1.08
CA PHE A 376 -6.74 -15.33 -0.28
C PHE A 376 -7.73 -15.98 -1.25
N GLY A 377 -7.67 -17.31 -1.37
CA GLY A 377 -8.50 -18.08 -2.31
C GLY A 377 -7.70 -18.54 -3.54
N TYR A 378 -6.67 -19.36 -3.33
CA TYR A 378 -5.81 -19.87 -4.41
C TYR A 378 -6.61 -20.55 -5.53
N ASN A 379 -7.59 -21.38 -5.18
CA ASN A 379 -8.47 -22.03 -6.15
C ASN A 379 -9.20 -21.04 -7.08
N ILE A 380 -9.55 -19.85 -6.58
CA ILE A 380 -10.16 -18.78 -7.39
C ILE A 380 -9.11 -18.19 -8.31
N ALA A 381 -7.95 -17.79 -7.76
CA ALA A 381 -6.86 -17.18 -8.51
C ALA A 381 -6.33 -18.10 -9.64
N GLU A 382 -6.14 -19.40 -9.34
CA GLU A 382 -5.67 -20.42 -10.26
C GLU A 382 -6.65 -20.67 -11.41
N ALA A 383 -7.95 -20.67 -11.11
CA ALA A 383 -9.00 -20.79 -12.12
C ALA A 383 -9.06 -19.54 -13.01
N MET A 384 -9.04 -18.35 -12.42
CA MET A 384 -8.98 -17.08 -13.18
C MET A 384 -7.73 -17.01 -14.05
N ALA A 385 -6.57 -17.47 -13.56
CA ALA A 385 -5.35 -17.58 -14.34
C ALA A 385 -5.50 -18.51 -15.56
N ARG A 386 -6.40 -19.48 -15.54
CA ARG A 386 -6.71 -20.30 -16.72
C ARG A 386 -7.75 -19.69 -17.66
N GLY A 387 -8.37 -18.57 -17.28
CA GLY A 387 -9.51 -17.98 -18.01
C GLY A 387 -10.87 -18.56 -17.60
N ILE A 388 -10.94 -19.24 -16.45
CA ILE A 388 -12.18 -19.83 -15.93
C ILE A 388 -12.93 -18.79 -15.10
N LYS A 389 -14.25 -18.67 -15.34
CA LYS A 389 -15.10 -17.71 -14.65
C LYS A 389 -15.29 -18.11 -13.18
N PRO A 390 -14.94 -17.24 -12.23
CA PRO A 390 -15.21 -17.51 -10.83
C PRO A 390 -16.59 -17.02 -10.41
N ILE A 391 -17.25 -17.79 -9.56
CA ILE A 391 -18.53 -17.46 -8.93
C ILE A 391 -18.31 -17.41 -7.43
N ILE A 392 -18.21 -16.21 -6.88
CA ILE A 392 -17.58 -15.97 -5.57
C ILE A 392 -18.62 -15.53 -4.56
N HIS A 393 -18.78 -16.27 -3.47
CA HIS A 393 -19.63 -15.83 -2.37
C HIS A 393 -19.08 -14.57 -1.72
N ASN A 394 -19.95 -13.63 -1.36
CA ASN A 394 -19.58 -12.39 -0.68
C ASN A 394 -19.20 -12.61 0.79
N PHE A 395 -18.11 -13.35 1.03
CA PHE A 395 -17.49 -13.48 2.34
C PHE A 395 -16.76 -12.18 2.74
N ASP A 396 -16.47 -12.02 4.02
CA ASP A 396 -15.77 -10.84 4.53
C ASP A 396 -14.38 -10.68 3.89
N GLY A 397 -14.17 -9.57 3.18
CA GLY A 397 -12.98 -9.31 2.37
C GLY A 397 -13.07 -9.69 0.89
N ALA A 398 -14.11 -10.40 0.43
CA ALA A 398 -14.23 -10.83 -0.98
C ALA A 398 -14.15 -9.65 -1.96
N LYS A 399 -14.86 -8.55 -1.69
CA LYS A 399 -14.88 -7.33 -2.51
C LYS A 399 -13.55 -6.56 -2.54
N THR A 400 -12.62 -6.89 -1.65
CA THR A 400 -11.27 -6.31 -1.64
C THR A 400 -10.28 -7.14 -2.44
N LEU A 401 -10.61 -8.41 -2.70
CA LEU A 401 -9.75 -9.38 -3.38
C LEU A 401 -10.19 -9.63 -4.83
N TRP A 402 -11.49 -9.49 -5.12
CA TRP A 402 -12.07 -9.96 -6.37
C TRP A 402 -12.99 -8.91 -7.02
N PRO A 403 -13.12 -8.94 -8.36
CA PRO A 403 -14.05 -8.05 -9.07
C PRO A 403 -15.49 -8.22 -8.58
N ASN A 404 -16.17 -7.09 -8.32
CA ASN A 404 -17.50 -7.08 -7.71
C ASN A 404 -18.56 -7.79 -8.57
N GLU A 405 -18.41 -7.74 -9.89
CA GLU A 405 -19.28 -8.40 -10.86
C GLU A 405 -19.21 -9.93 -10.79
N LEU A 406 -18.18 -10.51 -10.17
CA LEU A 406 -18.02 -11.95 -9.97
C LEU A 406 -18.54 -12.43 -8.59
N ILE A 407 -19.00 -11.49 -7.75
CA ILE A 407 -19.42 -11.74 -6.37
C ILE A 407 -20.94 -11.85 -6.26
N TYR A 408 -21.43 -12.83 -5.51
CA TYR A 408 -22.86 -13.05 -5.23
C TYR A 408 -23.18 -13.10 -3.73
N ASN A 409 -24.40 -12.70 -3.38
CA ASN A 409 -24.94 -12.74 -2.02
C ASN A 409 -25.96 -13.86 -1.84
N THR A 410 -26.74 -14.15 -2.88
CA THR A 410 -27.84 -15.12 -2.83
C THR A 410 -27.62 -16.27 -3.82
N ILE A 411 -28.29 -17.40 -3.57
CA ILE A 411 -28.25 -18.54 -4.50
C ILE A 411 -28.77 -18.13 -5.89
N ASP A 412 -29.80 -17.29 -5.95
CA ASP A 412 -30.34 -16.78 -7.22
C ASP A 412 -29.31 -15.95 -7.99
N GLU A 413 -28.59 -15.05 -7.32
CA GLU A 413 -27.49 -14.30 -7.95
C GLU A 413 -26.36 -15.22 -8.44
N ALA A 414 -26.04 -16.30 -7.71
CA ALA A 414 -25.04 -17.27 -8.16
C ALA A 414 -25.52 -17.98 -9.44
N VAL A 415 -26.78 -18.41 -9.47
CA VAL A 415 -27.40 -19.08 -10.63
C VAL A 415 -27.43 -18.13 -11.83
N GLU A 416 -27.86 -16.88 -11.64
CA GLU A 416 -27.88 -15.85 -12.69
C GLU A 416 -26.50 -15.70 -13.34
N LYS A 417 -25.44 -15.54 -12.53
CA LYS A 417 -24.05 -15.41 -13.01
C LYS A 417 -23.50 -16.64 -13.72
N ILE A 418 -24.01 -17.83 -13.39
CA ILE A 418 -23.64 -19.08 -14.07
C ILE A 418 -24.36 -19.16 -15.41
N THR A 419 -25.61 -18.70 -15.49
CA THR A 419 -26.45 -18.80 -16.69
C THR A 419 -26.36 -17.62 -17.66
N GLU A 420 -25.73 -16.51 -17.28
CA GLU A 420 -25.55 -15.37 -18.18
C GLU A 420 -24.68 -15.72 -19.41
N GLU A 421 -24.98 -15.08 -20.55
CA GLU A 421 -24.21 -15.28 -21.79
C GLU A 421 -22.81 -14.66 -21.73
N SER A 422 -22.60 -13.66 -20.87
CA SER A 422 -21.31 -12.99 -20.70
C SER A 422 -20.26 -13.91 -20.08
N TYR A 423 -19.18 -14.12 -20.84
CA TYR A 423 -18.04 -14.91 -20.42
C TYR A 423 -16.75 -14.30 -21.01
N ASP A 424 -15.85 -13.85 -20.14
CA ASP A 424 -14.66 -13.10 -20.54
C ASP A 424 -13.39 -13.69 -19.91
N SER A 425 -12.89 -14.76 -20.53
CA SER A 425 -11.67 -15.46 -20.09
C SER A 425 -10.49 -14.50 -19.97
N GLU A 426 -10.42 -13.50 -20.86
CA GLU A 426 -9.33 -12.54 -20.96
C GLU A 426 -9.29 -11.62 -19.75
N SER A 427 -10.42 -11.05 -19.33
CA SER A 427 -10.45 -10.19 -18.14
C SER A 427 -10.16 -10.97 -16.86
N TYR A 428 -10.58 -12.23 -16.74
CA TYR A 428 -10.27 -13.07 -15.58
C TYR A 428 -8.77 -13.31 -15.47
N ARG A 429 -8.12 -13.69 -16.59
CA ARG A 429 -6.67 -13.86 -16.65
C ARG A 429 -5.93 -12.55 -16.37
N ARG A 430 -6.35 -11.46 -17.03
CA ARG A 430 -5.75 -10.14 -16.87
C ARG A 430 -5.77 -9.66 -15.43
N PHE A 431 -6.88 -9.89 -14.72
CA PHE A 431 -6.98 -9.52 -13.31
C PHE A 431 -5.88 -10.19 -12.46
N ILE A 432 -5.54 -11.45 -12.74
CA ILE A 432 -4.43 -12.13 -12.04
C ILE A 432 -3.06 -11.60 -12.50
N GLU A 433 -2.88 -11.37 -13.80
CA GLU A 433 -1.64 -10.78 -14.35
C GLU A 433 -1.31 -9.42 -13.71
N ASP A 434 -2.34 -8.61 -13.45
CA ASP A 434 -2.20 -7.24 -12.91
C ASP A 434 -2.04 -7.20 -11.38
N ASN A 435 -2.52 -8.22 -10.64
CA ASN A 435 -2.62 -8.14 -9.17
C ASN A 435 -1.91 -9.25 -8.40
N TYR A 436 -1.85 -10.48 -8.92
CA TYR A 436 -1.54 -11.67 -8.12
C TYR A 436 -0.56 -12.63 -8.81
N THR A 437 0.43 -12.09 -9.51
CA THR A 437 1.52 -12.90 -10.07
C THR A 437 2.52 -13.30 -8.99
N LEU A 438 3.16 -14.45 -9.16
CA LEU A 438 4.28 -14.86 -8.30
C LEU A 438 5.43 -13.84 -8.33
N GLU A 439 5.71 -13.23 -9.49
CA GLU A 439 6.73 -12.19 -9.63
C GLU A 439 6.45 -10.97 -8.75
N GLU A 440 5.19 -10.51 -8.70
CA GLU A 440 4.77 -9.41 -7.82
C GLU A 440 4.90 -9.78 -6.34
N GLN A 441 4.52 -11.01 -5.97
CA GLN A 441 4.71 -11.52 -4.61
C GLN A 441 6.20 -11.49 -4.22
N ILE A 442 7.08 -12.00 -5.08
CA ILE A 442 8.54 -11.99 -4.82
C ILE A 442 9.06 -10.56 -4.68
N ASN A 443 8.62 -9.64 -5.55
CA ASN A 443 9.00 -8.22 -5.47
C ASN A 443 8.61 -7.58 -4.14
N ALA A 444 7.36 -7.80 -3.70
CA ALA A 444 6.83 -7.28 -2.45
C ALA A 444 7.58 -7.87 -1.24
N LEU A 445 7.85 -9.17 -1.24
CA LEU A 445 8.62 -9.85 -0.19
C LEU A 445 10.09 -9.40 -0.15
N GLU A 446 10.72 -9.14 -1.30
CA GLU A 446 12.09 -8.61 -1.33
C GLU A 446 12.12 -7.16 -0.86
N THR A 447 11.11 -6.35 -1.22
CA THR A 447 10.97 -4.96 -0.75
C THR A 447 10.77 -4.89 0.76
N ALA A 448 9.88 -5.74 1.29
CA ALA A 448 9.68 -5.96 2.72
C ALA A 448 11.03 -6.15 3.43
N LEU A 449 11.81 -7.13 2.95
CA LEU A 449 13.12 -7.48 3.48
C LEU A 449 14.14 -6.32 3.36
N ASN A 450 14.17 -5.60 2.24
CA ASN A 450 15.04 -4.45 2.02
C ASN A 450 14.73 -3.25 2.93
N THR A 451 13.47 -3.07 3.30
CA THR A 451 13.10 -1.96 4.20
C THR A 451 13.71 -2.17 5.58
N LEU A 452 13.88 -3.42 6.02
CA LEU A 452 14.60 -3.76 7.24
C LEU A 452 16.11 -3.42 7.17
N GLU A 453 16.71 -3.43 5.97
CA GLU A 453 18.12 -3.05 5.75
C GLU A 453 18.35 -1.53 5.81
N LYS A 454 17.42 -0.72 5.29
CA LYS A 454 17.55 0.76 5.24
C LYS A 454 17.29 1.45 6.59
N VAL A 455 16.64 0.78 7.53
CA VAL A 455 16.39 1.28 8.89
C VAL A 455 17.68 1.40 9.73
N ASN A 456 18.83 0.92 9.24
CA ASN A 456 20.07 0.85 10.04
C ASN A 456 21.32 1.53 9.45
N LYS A 457 21.17 2.67 8.77
CA LYS A 457 22.30 3.60 8.58
C LYS A 457 22.02 4.97 9.21
N LYS A 458 22.46 5.07 10.47
CA LYS A 458 22.62 6.28 11.29
C LYS A 458 21.32 7.05 11.60
N ILE A 459 20.89 6.97 12.87
CA ILE A 459 20.55 8.08 13.79
C ILE A 459 19.47 7.64 14.81
N ASN A 460 19.62 8.07 16.07
CA ASN A 460 18.64 8.06 17.19
C ASN A 460 18.40 6.78 18.02
N LYS A 461 19.45 6.07 18.43
CA LYS A 461 19.31 4.97 19.42
C LYS A 461 18.82 5.40 20.80
N LYS A 462 19.09 6.63 21.25
CA LYS A 462 18.89 7.01 22.66
C LYS A 462 17.50 7.53 23.04
N VAL A 463 16.65 7.88 22.06
CA VAL A 463 15.30 8.42 22.31
C VAL A 463 14.23 7.36 22.09
N ALA A 464 14.46 6.43 21.14
CA ALA A 464 13.58 5.29 20.86
C ALA A 464 13.78 4.12 21.84
N GLU A 465 14.96 3.98 22.46
CA GLU A 465 15.19 2.91 23.46
C GLU A 465 14.40 3.13 24.77
N ASP A 466 14.00 4.37 25.09
CA ASP A 466 13.38 4.73 26.38
C ASP A 466 11.83 4.71 26.37
N LEU A 467 11.18 4.62 25.19
CA LEU A 467 9.73 4.74 25.01
C LEU A 467 9.24 3.76 23.94
N LYS A 468 8.55 2.67 24.32
CA LYS A 468 8.03 1.66 23.38
C LYS A 468 6.55 1.88 23.07
N GLY A 469 6.16 1.87 21.78
CA GLY A 469 4.80 1.67 21.31
C GLY A 469 4.56 1.79 19.76
N SER A 470 3.66 1.10 19.03
CA SER A 470 3.55 0.95 17.54
C SER A 470 3.21 2.30 16.99
N PHE A 471 2.24 2.91 17.64
CA PHE A 471 1.81 4.24 17.32
C PHE A 471 2.80 5.28 17.85
N LEU A 472 3.43 5.06 19.00
CA LEU A 472 4.50 5.95 19.50
C LEU A 472 5.74 5.95 18.59
N ASP A 473 6.12 4.80 18.04
CA ASP A 473 7.24 4.55 17.13
C ASP A 473 6.96 5.16 15.75
N TYR A 474 5.68 5.33 15.40
CA TYR A 474 5.24 6.12 14.26
C TYR A 474 5.18 7.63 14.56
N MET A 475 4.58 8.01 15.69
CA MET A 475 4.37 9.40 16.11
C MET A 475 5.68 10.12 16.37
N ILE A 476 6.51 9.58 17.27
CA ILE A 476 7.70 10.25 17.79
C ILE A 476 8.60 10.73 16.65
N PRO A 477 8.94 9.92 15.62
CA PRO A 477 9.72 10.40 14.48
C PRO A 477 9.07 11.56 13.72
N LYS A 478 7.74 11.52 13.51
CA LYS A 478 7.01 12.60 12.80
C LYS A 478 6.98 13.90 13.59
N PHE A 479 6.77 13.80 14.90
CA PHE A 479 6.88 14.93 15.84
C PHE A 479 8.28 15.53 15.85
N ILE A 480 9.32 14.68 15.91
CA ILE A 480 10.72 15.14 15.82
C ILE A 480 10.99 15.83 14.48
N GLU A 481 10.56 15.24 13.36
CA GLU A 481 10.74 15.81 12.01
C GLU A 481 10.13 17.22 11.90
N PHE A 482 8.92 17.40 12.44
CA PHE A 482 8.19 18.65 12.39
C PHE A 482 8.78 19.76 13.28
N THR A 483 9.63 19.42 14.24
CA THR A 483 10.25 20.39 15.15
C THR A 483 11.06 21.44 14.37
N PRO A 484 10.78 22.75 14.51
CA PRO A 484 11.46 23.79 13.75
C PRO A 484 12.82 24.19 14.35
N TYR A 485 13.11 23.76 15.58
CA TYR A 485 14.21 24.25 16.39
C TYR A 485 15.53 23.48 16.23
N THR A 486 16.63 24.19 16.47
CA THR A 486 17.96 23.62 16.72
C THR A 486 18.38 23.91 18.16
N ASP A 487 19.39 23.19 18.65
CA ASP A 487 20.03 23.47 19.94
C ASP A 487 20.53 24.91 20.04
N LYS A 488 21.13 25.43 18.96
CA LYS A 488 21.58 26.82 18.88
C LYS A 488 20.45 27.84 18.99
N TYR A 489 19.29 27.55 18.41
CA TYR A 489 18.12 28.43 18.49
C TYR A 489 17.67 28.58 19.94
N ILE A 490 17.47 27.46 20.65
CA ILE A 490 17.02 27.53 22.05
C ILE A 490 18.11 28.02 23.00
N ASP A 491 19.38 27.86 22.66
CA ASP A 491 20.51 28.43 23.40
C ASP A 491 20.60 29.96 23.30
N SER A 492 19.96 30.55 22.28
CA SER A 492 19.84 31.99 22.12
C SER A 492 18.66 32.60 22.89
N PHE A 493 17.71 31.77 23.33
CA PHE A 493 16.57 32.20 24.12
C PHE A 493 16.97 32.39 25.59
N ASP A 494 16.57 33.53 26.17
CA ASP A 494 16.80 33.82 27.57
C ASP A 494 15.78 33.10 28.47
N LEU A 495 16.14 31.94 28.99
CA LEU A 495 15.31 31.19 29.94
C LEU A 495 15.37 31.74 31.37
N GLU A 496 16.23 32.71 31.67
CA GLU A 496 16.42 33.20 33.04
C GLU A 496 15.18 33.95 33.55
N GLY A 497 14.58 33.46 34.63
CA GLY A 497 13.31 33.99 35.16
C GLY A 497 12.13 33.87 34.20
N SER A 498 12.21 33.00 33.20
CA SER A 498 11.07 32.64 32.34
C SER A 498 10.01 31.90 33.16
N LYS A 499 8.74 32.07 32.76
CA LYS A 499 7.59 31.39 33.38
C LYS A 499 6.85 30.56 32.34
N ILE A 500 6.28 29.43 32.78
CA ILE A 500 5.41 28.61 31.94
C ILE A 500 4.09 29.36 31.74
N ARG A 501 3.78 29.69 30.49
CA ARG A 501 2.60 30.46 30.06
C ARG A 501 1.39 29.55 29.88
N ILE A 502 1.56 28.50 29.09
CA ILE A 502 0.54 27.49 28.76
C ILE A 502 1.23 26.14 28.60
N GLY A 503 0.50 25.06 28.80
CA GLY A 503 1.02 23.73 28.52
C GLY A 503 -0.03 22.63 28.63
N LYS A 504 0.40 21.42 28.28
CA LYS A 504 -0.37 20.21 28.46
C LYS A 504 0.53 19.05 28.87
N VAL A 505 -0.07 18.13 29.60
CA VAL A 505 0.39 16.76 29.75
C VAL A 505 -0.67 15.86 29.16
N GLU A 506 -0.41 15.31 27.99
CA GLU A 506 -1.33 14.42 27.27
C GLU A 506 -0.90 12.97 27.47
N LYS A 507 -1.77 12.15 28.06
CA LYS A 507 -1.54 10.71 28.17
C LYS A 507 -1.78 10.08 26.80
N ILE A 508 -0.69 9.65 26.16
CA ILE A 508 -0.75 8.99 24.85
C ILE A 508 -0.97 7.50 25.04
N THR A 509 -0.35 6.92 26.06
CA THR A 509 -0.63 5.59 26.57
C THR A 509 -0.73 5.64 28.10
N ASP A 510 -1.08 4.52 28.73
CA ASP A 510 -1.10 4.42 30.19
C ASP A 510 0.27 4.69 30.83
N GLU A 511 1.35 4.42 30.10
CA GLU A 511 2.72 4.56 30.58
C GLU A 511 3.43 5.81 30.06
N VAL A 512 2.98 6.43 28.96
CA VAL A 512 3.69 7.52 28.29
C VAL A 512 2.81 8.75 28.13
N SER A 513 3.34 9.89 28.60
CA SER A 513 2.75 11.20 28.33
C SER A 513 3.63 12.05 27.41
N LEU A 514 2.97 12.75 26.49
CA LEU A 514 3.54 13.87 25.75
C LEU A 514 3.37 15.13 26.60
N ILE A 515 4.47 15.84 26.81
CA ILE A 515 4.53 17.11 27.52
C ILE A 515 4.93 18.19 26.53
N GLU A 516 4.09 19.20 26.41
CA GLU A 516 4.34 20.36 25.57
C GLU A 516 3.96 21.61 26.35
N PHE A 517 4.76 22.66 26.26
CA PHE A 517 4.48 23.91 26.95
C PHE A 517 5.18 25.09 26.31
N ILE A 518 4.68 26.29 26.58
CA ILE A 518 5.29 27.54 26.14
C ILE A 518 5.80 28.28 27.36
N VAL A 519 7.06 28.74 27.29
CA VAL A 519 7.64 29.64 28.29
C VAL A 519 7.69 31.06 27.75
N LYS A 520 7.47 32.04 28.63
CA LYS A 520 7.61 33.47 28.33
C LYS A 520 8.72 34.05 29.20
N ASN A 521 9.67 34.74 28.56
CA ASN A 521 10.76 35.42 29.27
C ASN A 521 10.36 36.83 29.71
N LYS A 522 11.23 37.50 30.49
CA LYS A 522 10.98 38.86 30.99
C LYS A 522 10.90 39.92 29.88
N LYS A 523 11.39 39.63 28.68
CA LYS A 523 11.34 40.51 27.51
C LYS A 523 10.06 40.32 26.69
N GLY A 524 9.15 39.45 27.13
CA GLY A 524 7.90 39.15 26.44
C GLY A 524 8.01 38.11 25.32
N GLN A 525 9.22 37.64 24.99
CA GLN A 525 9.42 36.61 23.98
C GLN A 525 8.98 35.25 24.51
N GLN A 526 8.52 34.41 23.59
CA GLN A 526 8.02 33.08 23.89
C GLN A 526 8.87 32.00 23.23
N LEU A 527 8.86 30.81 23.82
CA LEU A 527 9.46 29.62 23.24
C LEU A 527 8.53 28.44 23.48
N ALA A 528 8.03 27.84 22.40
CA ALA A 528 7.32 26.58 22.48
C ALA A 528 8.32 25.43 22.62
N LEU A 529 8.13 24.62 23.65
CA LEU A 529 8.89 23.41 23.93
C LEU A 529 7.94 22.24 23.67
N GLN A 530 8.29 21.45 22.66
CA GLN A 530 7.45 20.39 22.12
C GLN A 530 8.21 19.07 22.17
N ASN A 531 7.51 17.95 22.01
CA ASN A 531 8.11 16.61 21.87
C ASN A 531 8.92 16.15 23.08
N ILE A 532 8.53 16.57 24.28
CA ILE A 532 9.11 16.08 25.53
C ILE A 532 8.24 14.93 26.01
N TRP A 533 8.84 13.75 26.16
CA TRP A 533 8.10 12.54 26.50
C TRP A 533 8.45 12.10 27.91
N TYR A 534 7.45 11.63 28.65
CA TYR A 534 7.62 11.17 30.01
C TYR A 534 7.07 9.76 30.18
N ASN A 535 7.92 8.87 30.65
CA ASN A 535 7.54 7.51 31.00
C ASN A 535 7.20 7.45 32.50
N HIS A 536 5.93 7.16 32.82
CA HIS A 536 5.43 7.10 34.19
C HIS A 536 6.01 5.92 34.97
N SER A 537 6.29 4.80 34.31
CA SER A 537 6.84 3.58 34.91
C SER A 537 8.30 3.75 35.32
N THR A 538 9.13 4.31 34.45
CA THR A 538 10.58 4.52 34.72
C THR A 538 10.87 5.88 35.35
N LYS A 539 9.90 6.79 35.35
CA LYS A 539 10.04 8.22 35.73
C LYS A 539 11.08 8.96 34.89
N GLN A 540 11.35 8.47 33.69
CA GLN A 540 12.35 9.03 32.79
C GLN A 540 11.74 10.09 31.87
N ILE A 541 12.46 11.20 31.68
CA ILE A 541 12.13 12.21 30.69
C ILE A 541 13.02 12.01 29.48
N THR A 542 12.41 11.87 28.31
CA THR A 542 13.09 11.78 27.03
C THR A 542 12.97 13.10 26.29
N PHE A 543 14.13 13.72 26.03
CA PHE A 543 14.21 15.03 25.38
C PHE A 543 14.54 14.90 23.88
N PRO A 544 13.90 15.71 23.02
CA PRO A 544 14.25 15.78 21.61
C PRO A 544 15.64 16.40 21.44
N ASN A 545 16.30 16.14 20.29
CA ASN A 545 17.72 16.47 20.09
C ASN A 545 18.05 17.96 20.32
N TYR A 546 17.17 18.87 19.88
CA TYR A 546 17.38 20.31 20.08
C TYR A 546 17.45 20.69 21.56
N ILE A 547 16.77 19.96 22.45
CA ILE A 547 16.85 20.13 23.91
C ILE A 547 18.01 19.33 24.50
N SER A 548 18.18 18.08 24.07
CA SER A 548 19.20 17.16 24.60
C SER A 548 20.63 17.67 24.39
N LEU A 549 20.89 18.37 23.28
CA LEU A 549 22.21 18.92 22.92
C LEU A 549 22.43 20.35 23.43
N SER A 550 21.39 21.01 23.93
CA SER A 550 21.42 22.42 24.35
C SER A 550 22.02 22.59 25.74
N LYS A 551 22.72 23.71 25.96
CA LYS A 551 23.20 24.11 27.30
C LYS A 551 22.05 24.40 28.27
N ASN A 552 20.86 24.67 27.75
CA ASN A 552 19.65 24.99 28.50
C ASN A 552 18.86 23.74 28.96
N LYS A 553 19.29 22.52 28.60
CA LYS A 553 18.62 21.26 28.97
C LYS A 553 18.19 21.19 30.43
N LYS A 554 19.08 21.52 31.37
CA LYS A 554 18.80 21.43 32.81
C LYS A 554 17.70 22.41 33.26
N LYS A 555 17.67 23.61 32.68
CA LYS A 555 16.61 24.60 32.95
C LYS A 555 15.26 24.12 32.42
N ILE A 556 15.26 23.59 31.20
CA ILE A 556 14.05 23.01 30.58
C ILE A 556 13.54 21.82 31.40
N GLN A 557 14.44 20.96 31.87
CA GLN A 557 14.09 19.83 32.73
C GLN A 557 13.42 20.28 34.05
N ASN A 558 13.85 21.40 34.65
CA ASN A 558 13.19 21.93 35.84
C ASN A 558 11.74 22.38 35.56
N PHE A 559 11.47 22.98 34.40
CA PHE A 559 10.09 23.30 34.00
C PHE A 559 9.24 22.04 33.84
N VAL A 560 9.80 20.98 33.24
CA VAL A 560 9.09 19.69 33.10
C VAL A 560 8.74 19.11 34.48
N TYR A 561 9.66 19.14 35.44
CA TYR A 561 9.35 18.69 36.81
C TYR A 561 8.28 19.55 37.47
N GLN A 562 8.30 20.87 37.31
CA GLN A 562 7.23 21.74 37.82
C GLN A 562 5.85 21.38 37.26
N ILE A 563 5.78 21.01 35.97
CA ILE A 563 4.54 20.56 35.33
C ILE A 563 4.10 19.22 35.92
N LEU A 564 5.02 18.25 36.03
CA LEU A 564 4.71 16.91 36.57
C LEU A 564 4.28 16.92 38.05
N GLU A 565 4.78 17.88 38.84
CA GLU A 565 4.39 18.08 40.24
C GLU A 565 3.05 18.83 40.40
N SER A 566 2.55 19.46 39.34
CA SER A 566 1.31 20.21 39.37
C SER A 566 0.07 19.32 39.40
N ARG A 567 -0.98 19.75 40.09
CA ARG A 567 -2.28 19.06 40.10
C ARG A 567 -3.08 19.47 38.87
N LEU A 568 -3.00 18.66 37.81
CA LEU A 568 -3.74 18.87 36.56
C LEU A 568 -5.11 18.19 36.59
N SER A 569 -6.12 18.86 36.03
CA SER A 569 -7.42 18.25 35.75
C SER A 569 -7.39 17.68 34.33
N TYR A 570 -7.79 16.42 34.18
CA TYR A 570 -7.74 15.72 32.89
C TYR A 570 -9.12 15.65 32.25
N ILE A 571 -9.20 15.98 30.96
CA ILE A 571 -10.38 15.74 30.11
C ILE A 571 -9.93 14.80 28.98
N ASP A 572 -10.61 13.66 28.84
CA ASP A 572 -10.39 12.54 27.92
C ASP A 572 -9.01 11.87 27.92
N ASN A 573 -7.93 12.60 28.17
CA ASN A 573 -6.56 12.17 28.52
C ASN A 573 -5.57 13.35 28.61
N ILE A 574 -6.05 14.59 28.46
CA ILE A 574 -5.21 15.79 28.41
C ILE A 574 -5.37 16.59 29.70
N GLY A 575 -4.26 16.76 30.42
CA GLY A 575 -4.12 17.71 31.52
C GLY A 575 -3.63 19.04 31.00
N GLY A 576 -4.53 19.85 30.42
CA GLY A 576 -4.22 21.18 29.94
C GLY A 576 -4.18 22.21 31.07
N PHE A 577 -3.30 23.20 30.96
CA PHE A 577 -3.27 24.34 31.88
C PHE A 577 -2.87 25.63 31.16
N ILE A 578 -3.45 26.73 31.61
CA ILE A 578 -3.24 28.07 31.08
C ILE A 578 -2.97 28.99 32.26
N ASN A 579 -1.74 29.49 32.36
CA ASN A 579 -1.28 30.40 33.42
C ASN A 579 -1.25 31.87 32.95
N ASP A 580 -1.92 32.16 31.85
CA ASP A 580 -1.94 33.46 31.20
C ASP A 580 -3.39 33.96 31.16
N GLU A 581 -3.67 35.02 31.91
CA GLU A 581 -5.04 35.52 32.10
C GLU A 581 -5.66 36.02 30.79
N GLU A 582 -4.87 36.65 29.93
CA GLU A 582 -5.30 37.15 28.61
C GLU A 582 -5.75 36.00 27.70
N ILE A 583 -4.94 34.94 27.58
CA ILE A 583 -5.31 33.74 26.81
C ILE A 583 -6.54 33.06 27.45
N LEU A 584 -6.60 33.00 28.78
CA LEU A 584 -7.72 32.37 29.49
C LEU A 584 -9.04 33.12 29.24
N GLU A 585 -9.00 34.45 29.19
CA GLU A 585 -10.15 35.30 28.89
C GLU A 585 -10.60 35.12 27.43
N ASP A 586 -9.67 35.16 26.47
CA ASP A 586 -9.97 34.89 25.06
C ASP A 586 -10.58 33.49 24.85
N ILE A 587 -10.06 32.46 25.53
CA ILE A 587 -10.64 31.10 25.47
C ILE A 587 -12.05 31.05 26.07
N LYS A 588 -12.35 31.82 27.11
CA LYS A 588 -13.69 31.87 27.68
C LYS A 588 -14.67 32.55 26.73
N GLU A 589 -14.27 33.62 26.07
CA GLU A 589 -15.10 34.35 25.10
C GLU A 589 -15.30 33.55 23.81
N ASN A 590 -14.25 32.87 23.34
CA ASN A 590 -14.20 32.18 22.05
C ASN A 590 -14.15 30.65 22.19
N GLN A 591 -14.72 30.10 23.26
CA GLN A 591 -14.61 28.68 23.61
C GLN A 591 -15.00 27.74 22.46
N LEU A 592 -16.05 28.08 21.72
CA LEU A 592 -16.50 27.30 20.57
C LEU A 592 -15.43 27.27 19.47
N ALA A 593 -14.77 28.40 19.18
CA ALA A 593 -13.71 28.45 18.18
C ALA A 593 -12.49 27.63 18.61
N TYR A 594 -12.13 27.64 19.89
CA TYR A 594 -11.06 26.81 20.45
C TYR A 594 -11.36 25.31 20.43
N ASN A 595 -12.61 24.92 20.61
CA ASN A 595 -13.01 23.52 20.56
C ASN A 595 -13.02 22.95 19.14
N TRP A 596 -13.19 23.79 18.11
CA TRP A 596 -13.38 23.34 16.73
C TRP A 596 -12.22 23.69 15.79
N GLU A 597 -11.68 24.91 15.86
CA GLU A 597 -10.80 25.48 14.81
C GLU A 597 -9.45 25.95 15.33
N ARG A 598 -9.41 26.53 16.53
CA ARG A 598 -8.22 27.19 17.07
C ARG A 598 -7.41 26.24 17.94
N GLY A 599 -6.54 25.47 17.31
CA GLY A 599 -5.56 24.66 18.05
C GLY A 599 -4.28 25.44 18.37
N ILE A 600 -4.15 25.98 19.59
CA ILE A 600 -2.87 26.53 20.05
C ILE A 600 -1.88 25.38 20.30
N PRO A 601 -0.68 25.39 19.70
CA PRO A 601 0.36 24.40 19.99
C PRO A 601 0.63 24.30 21.49
N ALA A 602 0.89 23.09 21.99
CA ALA A 602 1.12 22.81 23.40
C ALA A 602 -0.08 23.00 24.35
N THR A 603 -1.30 23.12 23.84
CA THR A 603 -2.52 23.21 24.67
C THR A 603 -3.48 22.05 24.42
N GLN A 604 -4.47 21.89 25.30
CA GLN A 604 -5.51 20.87 25.17
C GLN A 604 -6.37 21.02 23.90
N PHE A 605 -6.38 22.21 23.29
CA PHE A 605 -7.09 22.47 22.03
C PHE A 605 -6.34 21.97 20.80
N MET A 606 -5.12 21.45 20.98
CA MET A 606 -4.37 20.76 19.95
C MET A 606 -3.94 19.37 20.45
N PRO A 607 -4.85 18.37 20.48
CA PRO A 607 -4.52 16.99 20.83
C PRO A 607 -3.48 16.40 19.89
N ALA A 608 -2.65 15.47 20.37
CA ALA A 608 -1.51 14.95 19.63
C ALA A 608 -1.91 14.27 18.31
N PHE A 609 -3.00 13.50 18.29
CA PHE A 609 -3.48 12.85 17.07
C PHE A 609 -4.01 13.85 16.03
N GLY A 610 -4.71 14.90 16.47
CA GLY A 610 -5.16 15.98 15.60
C GLY A 610 -3.97 16.72 15.01
N TYR A 611 -2.99 17.06 15.85
CA TYR A 611 -1.78 17.74 15.43
C TYR A 611 -0.95 16.92 14.44
N LEU A 612 -0.84 15.61 14.65
CA LEU A 612 -0.13 14.70 13.75
C LEU A 612 -0.68 14.77 12.32
N LYS A 613 -2.00 14.81 12.14
CA LYS A 613 -2.62 14.95 10.81
C LYS A 613 -2.20 16.26 10.15
N THR A 614 -2.21 17.36 10.89
CA THR A 614 -1.74 18.66 10.41
C THR A 614 -0.27 18.62 10.00
N MET A 615 0.60 18.07 10.85
CA MET A 615 2.04 17.96 10.58
C MET A 615 2.34 17.18 9.30
N LEU A 616 1.59 16.11 9.01
CA LEU A 616 1.78 15.30 7.82
C LEU A 616 1.49 16.05 6.52
N ARG A 617 0.48 16.94 6.51
CA ARG A 617 0.20 17.78 5.33
C ARG A 617 1.33 18.78 5.08
N TYR A 618 1.85 19.39 6.14
CA TYR A 618 2.99 20.31 6.02
C TYR A 618 4.30 19.57 5.65
N SER A 619 4.55 18.38 6.20
CA SER A 619 5.70 17.52 5.84
C SER A 619 5.63 17.10 4.36
N PHE A 620 4.45 16.71 3.86
CA PHE A 620 4.22 16.44 2.44
C PHE A 620 4.63 17.63 1.55
N VAL A 621 4.27 18.86 1.93
CA VAL A 621 4.64 20.05 1.15
C VAL A 621 6.16 20.29 1.14
N SER A 622 6.89 19.90 2.19
CA SER A 622 8.35 20.09 2.26
C SER A 622 9.10 19.40 1.12
N GLU A 623 8.53 18.35 0.54
CA GLU A 623 9.09 17.62 -0.60
C GLU A 623 9.13 18.47 -1.89
N PHE A 624 8.29 19.51 -1.97
CA PHE A 624 8.19 20.43 -3.11
C PHE A 624 9.05 21.69 -2.95
N ILE A 625 9.64 21.89 -1.77
CA ILE A 625 10.33 23.14 -1.41
C ILE A 625 11.85 23.02 -1.67
N LYS A 626 12.42 24.07 -2.26
CA LYS A 626 13.87 24.25 -2.41
C LYS A 626 14.37 25.37 -1.49
N LYS A 627 15.66 25.32 -1.17
CA LYS A 627 16.35 26.35 -0.35
C LYS A 627 16.27 27.77 -0.91
N SER A 628 16.07 27.92 -2.21
CA SER A 628 15.93 29.23 -2.87
C SER A 628 14.54 29.84 -2.74
N ASP A 629 13.55 29.05 -2.34
CA ASP A 629 12.15 29.37 -2.57
C ASP A 629 11.62 30.39 -1.57
N VAL A 630 10.68 31.21 -2.04
CA VAL A 630 9.88 32.13 -1.23
C VAL A 630 8.48 31.55 -1.11
N ILE A 631 8.07 31.31 0.13
CA ILE A 631 6.84 30.57 0.44
C ILE A 631 5.82 31.50 1.07
N LEU A 632 4.55 31.34 0.70
CA LEU A 632 3.40 31.90 1.42
C LEU A 632 2.69 30.75 2.16
N ASP A 633 2.62 30.82 3.48
CA ASP A 633 1.73 30.03 4.33
C ASP A 633 0.53 30.93 4.65
N ALA A 634 -0.56 30.78 3.89
CA ALA A 634 -1.76 31.60 3.98
C ALA A 634 -2.83 30.92 4.83
N ALA A 635 -3.47 31.68 5.71
CA ALA A 635 -4.19 31.19 6.88
C ALA A 635 -3.28 30.35 7.79
N CYS A 636 -2.13 30.92 8.15
CA CYS A 636 -1.07 30.21 8.89
C CYS A 636 -1.44 29.89 10.35
N GLY A 637 -2.54 30.43 10.87
CA GLY A 637 -2.97 30.29 12.25
C GLY A 637 -1.86 30.71 13.21
N PHE A 638 -1.58 29.87 14.21
CA PHE A 638 -0.52 30.14 15.19
C PHE A 638 0.91 29.99 14.62
N GLY A 639 1.08 29.67 13.34
CA GLY A 639 2.35 29.79 12.62
C GLY A 639 3.33 28.63 12.77
N TYR A 640 2.88 27.47 13.25
CA TYR A 640 3.72 26.27 13.35
C TYR A 640 4.15 25.72 11.98
N GLY A 641 3.30 25.88 10.95
CA GLY A 641 3.61 25.54 9.56
C GLY A 641 4.73 26.40 8.99
N ALA A 642 4.58 27.72 9.11
CA ALA A 642 5.61 28.68 8.75
C ALA A 642 6.94 28.45 9.48
N ALA A 643 6.90 28.15 10.78
CA ALA A 643 8.07 27.78 11.55
C ALA A 643 8.75 26.53 10.99
N TYR A 644 7.99 25.49 10.63
CA TYR A 644 8.52 24.28 10.01
C TYR A 644 9.17 24.57 8.65
N PHE A 645 8.50 25.33 7.78
CA PHE A 645 9.01 25.69 6.44
C PHE A 645 10.27 26.55 6.47
N SER A 646 10.47 27.36 7.52
CA SER A 646 11.66 28.21 7.68
C SER A 646 13.00 27.45 7.57
N LYS A 647 13.00 26.13 7.83
CA LYS A 647 14.18 25.26 7.71
C LYS A 647 14.56 24.92 6.27
N PHE A 648 13.61 24.99 5.34
CA PHE A 648 13.72 24.41 4.00
C PHE A 648 13.86 25.45 2.90
N CYS A 649 13.46 26.71 3.15
CA CYS A 649 13.34 27.74 2.12
C CYS A 649 14.16 29.01 2.44
N LYS A 650 14.14 29.96 1.51
CA LYS A 650 14.81 31.26 1.67
C LYS A 650 14.03 32.15 2.63
N ASN A 651 12.74 32.33 2.38
CA ASN A 651 11.83 33.14 3.20
C ASN A 651 10.45 32.49 3.25
N VAL A 652 9.78 32.65 4.39
CA VAL A 652 8.36 32.33 4.57
C VAL A 652 7.62 33.63 4.86
N TYR A 653 6.46 33.79 4.25
CA TYR A 653 5.47 34.80 4.59
C TYR A 653 4.30 34.06 5.22
N ALA A 654 4.06 34.33 6.50
CA ALA A 654 2.99 33.74 7.28
C ALA A 654 1.86 34.76 7.34
N LEU A 655 0.73 34.47 6.68
CA LEU A 655 -0.41 35.36 6.58
C LEU A 655 -1.64 34.78 7.27
N ASP A 656 -2.32 35.58 8.07
CA ASP A 656 -3.57 35.20 8.73
C ASP A 656 -4.47 36.44 8.89
N LEU A 657 -5.79 36.24 8.94
CA LEU A 657 -6.77 37.31 9.12
C LEU A 657 -6.89 37.75 10.57
N ALA A 658 -6.55 36.87 11.54
CA ALA A 658 -6.61 37.19 12.96
C ALA A 658 -5.29 37.80 13.44
N GLU A 659 -5.35 39.03 13.96
CA GLU A 659 -4.18 39.74 14.47
C GLU A 659 -3.52 39.00 15.64
N ASP A 660 -4.30 38.32 16.48
CA ASP A 660 -3.77 37.57 17.63
C ASP A 660 -2.96 36.34 17.22
N ASN A 661 -3.34 35.68 16.11
CA ASN A 661 -2.58 34.58 15.52
C ASN A 661 -1.19 35.05 15.06
N ILE A 662 -1.15 36.18 14.37
CA ILE A 662 0.09 36.84 13.90
C ILE A 662 0.97 37.24 15.09
N LYS A 663 0.41 37.93 16.09
CA LYS A 663 1.14 38.32 17.32
C LYS A 663 1.66 37.09 18.07
N PHE A 664 0.88 36.02 18.16
CA PHE A 664 1.31 34.80 18.82
C PHE A 664 2.51 34.17 18.10
N GLY A 665 2.40 34.03 16.77
CA GLY A 665 3.43 33.46 15.92
C GLY A 665 4.74 34.25 15.99
N GLU A 666 4.66 35.57 15.84
CA GLU A 666 5.82 36.48 15.93
C GLU A 666 6.55 36.36 17.27
N ASN A 667 5.79 36.32 18.37
CA ASN A 667 6.36 36.21 19.71
C ASN A 667 6.94 34.82 20.01
N THR A 668 6.50 33.76 19.33
CA THR A 668 6.87 32.36 19.62
C THR A 668 7.97 31.83 18.69
N TYR A 669 7.96 32.27 17.43
CA TYR A 669 8.81 31.76 16.35
C TYR A 669 9.66 32.89 15.77
N SER A 670 10.68 33.33 16.51
CA SER A 670 11.57 34.44 16.16
C SER A 670 12.62 34.09 15.08
N PHE A 671 12.26 33.27 14.10
CA PHE A 671 13.12 32.96 12.96
C PHE A 671 13.23 34.17 12.04
N LYS A 672 14.46 34.52 11.66
CA LYS A 672 14.74 35.74 10.88
C LYS A 672 14.18 35.74 9.46
N ASN A 673 13.86 34.57 8.92
CA ASN A 673 13.36 34.40 7.56
C ASN A 673 11.83 34.19 7.51
N ILE A 674 11.11 34.42 8.61
CA ILE A 674 9.65 34.44 8.63
C ILE A 674 9.17 35.89 8.68
N ASN A 675 8.22 36.23 7.81
CA ASN A 675 7.58 37.53 7.74
C ASN A 675 6.11 37.35 8.13
N TRP A 676 5.69 38.00 9.21
CA TRP A 676 4.32 37.89 9.75
C TRP A 676 3.44 38.99 9.16
N ILE A 677 2.31 38.61 8.56
CA ILE A 677 1.48 39.51 7.77
C ILE A 677 0.01 39.35 8.18
N LEU A 678 -0.62 40.44 8.63
CA LEU A 678 -2.07 40.48 8.78
C LEU A 678 -2.70 40.69 7.40
N GLY A 679 -3.59 39.79 6.97
CA GLY A 679 -4.23 39.92 5.66
C GLY A 679 -5.33 38.91 5.39
N ASP A 680 -6.12 39.21 4.36
CA ASP A 680 -7.20 38.35 3.88
C ASP A 680 -6.72 37.55 2.66
N VAL A 681 -6.98 36.25 2.64
CA VAL A 681 -6.62 35.37 1.52
C VAL A 681 -7.39 35.69 0.23
N THR A 682 -8.51 36.40 0.34
CA THR A 682 -9.32 36.89 -0.79
C THR A 682 -8.84 38.25 -1.32
N SER A 683 -7.87 38.88 -0.66
CA SER A 683 -7.25 40.14 -1.06
C SER A 683 -5.83 40.26 -0.46
N LEU A 684 -4.90 39.50 -1.01
CA LEU A 684 -3.54 39.36 -0.51
C LEU A 684 -2.71 40.64 -0.71
N PRO A 685 -2.01 41.13 0.34
CA PRO A 685 -1.21 42.35 0.30
C PRO A 685 0.17 42.11 -0.33
N PHE A 686 0.22 41.40 -1.45
CA PHE A 686 1.45 41.04 -2.14
C PHE A 686 1.41 41.45 -3.62
N GLU A 687 2.58 41.72 -4.18
CA GLU A 687 2.74 41.90 -5.62
C GLU A 687 2.54 40.58 -6.38
N ASN A 688 2.32 40.68 -7.68
CA ASN A 688 2.15 39.52 -8.56
C ASN A 688 3.45 38.70 -8.64
N ASP A 689 3.33 37.40 -8.96
CA ASP A 689 4.48 36.51 -9.23
C ASP A 689 5.56 36.50 -8.13
N LYS A 690 5.16 36.63 -6.86
CA LYS A 690 6.08 36.73 -5.72
C LYS A 690 6.54 35.36 -5.21
N PHE A 691 5.64 34.38 -5.15
CA PHE A 691 5.86 33.13 -4.40
C PHE A 691 6.17 31.95 -5.30
N ASP A 692 7.16 31.14 -4.90
CA ASP A 692 7.46 29.85 -5.56
C ASP A 692 6.47 28.77 -5.13
N VAL A 693 6.04 28.80 -3.86
CA VAL A 693 5.03 27.90 -3.30
C VAL A 693 4.05 28.70 -2.45
N TYR A 694 2.76 28.55 -2.73
CA TYR A 694 1.66 29.02 -1.91
C TYR A 694 1.02 27.80 -1.24
N VAL A 695 0.90 27.84 0.08
CA VAL A 695 0.24 26.82 0.90
C VAL A 695 -0.96 27.45 1.61
N SER A 696 -2.13 26.83 1.54
CA SER A 696 -3.28 27.20 2.38
C SER A 696 -4.08 25.97 2.76
N PHE A 697 -4.04 25.65 4.05
CA PHE A 697 -4.63 24.44 4.61
C PHE A 697 -5.81 24.78 5.49
N GLU A 698 -6.86 23.97 5.40
CA GLU A 698 -8.08 24.10 6.21
C GLU A 698 -8.64 25.54 6.17
N THR A 699 -8.77 26.08 4.95
CA THR A 699 -9.20 27.47 4.70
C THR A 699 -10.41 27.53 3.78
N PHE A 700 -10.43 26.65 2.76
CA PHE A 700 -11.38 26.70 1.65
C PHE A 700 -12.84 26.55 2.11
N GLU A 701 -13.06 25.75 3.15
CA GLU A 701 -14.35 25.45 3.76
C GLU A 701 -14.94 26.59 4.60
N HIS A 702 -14.10 27.55 5.00
CA HIS A 702 -14.49 28.74 5.76
C HIS A 702 -14.85 29.92 4.86
N LEU A 703 -14.53 29.86 3.57
CA LEU A 703 -14.74 30.97 2.65
C LEU A 703 -16.23 31.11 2.31
N PRO A 704 -16.79 32.34 2.36
CA PRO A 704 -18.10 32.60 1.80
C PRO A 704 -18.15 32.17 0.33
N LEU A 705 -19.25 31.54 -0.08
CA LEU A 705 -19.34 30.96 -1.43
C LEU A 705 -19.08 31.98 -2.57
N HIS A 706 -19.35 33.26 -2.33
CA HIS A 706 -19.14 34.35 -3.28
C HIS A 706 -17.70 34.87 -3.34
N THR A 707 -16.80 34.43 -2.46
CA THR A 707 -15.39 34.86 -2.42
C THR A 707 -14.40 33.79 -2.84
N ILE A 708 -14.88 32.59 -3.19
CA ILE A 708 -14.04 31.47 -3.67
C ILE A 708 -13.21 31.88 -4.89
N ASP A 709 -13.83 32.57 -5.85
CA ASP A 709 -13.17 32.99 -7.08
C ASP A 709 -12.03 33.97 -6.76
N ASN A 710 -12.28 34.97 -5.90
CA ASN A 710 -11.26 35.93 -5.45
C ASN A 710 -10.08 35.21 -4.78
N TYR A 711 -10.34 34.21 -3.92
CA TYR A 711 -9.28 33.43 -3.27
C TYR A 711 -8.38 32.70 -4.28
N ILE A 712 -8.98 32.06 -5.30
CA ILE A 712 -8.22 31.31 -6.31
C ILE A 712 -7.49 32.29 -7.25
N GLU A 713 -8.12 33.40 -7.63
CA GLU A 713 -7.51 34.44 -8.47
C GLU A 713 -6.32 35.10 -7.76
N GLU A 714 -6.43 35.37 -6.47
CA GLU A 714 -5.33 35.87 -5.65
C GLU A 714 -4.19 34.86 -5.56
N ALA A 715 -4.49 33.57 -5.35
CA ALA A 715 -3.48 32.51 -5.37
C ALA A 715 -2.75 32.46 -6.72
N ILE A 716 -3.46 32.52 -7.84
CA ILE A 716 -2.87 32.58 -9.19
C ILE A 716 -2.01 33.83 -9.36
N ARG A 717 -2.49 34.98 -8.90
CA ARG A 717 -1.84 36.27 -9.09
C ARG A 717 -0.49 36.32 -8.37
N VAL A 718 -0.43 35.84 -7.12
CA VAL A 718 0.79 35.96 -6.29
C VAL A 718 1.77 34.81 -6.50
N VAL A 719 1.32 33.66 -7.02
CA VAL A 719 2.20 32.53 -7.35
C VAL A 719 2.92 32.81 -8.67
N LYS A 720 4.22 32.56 -8.72
CA LYS A 720 5.01 32.64 -9.95
C LYS A 720 4.45 31.72 -11.01
N LYS A 721 4.65 32.06 -12.28
CA LYS A 721 4.28 31.23 -13.43
C LYS A 721 4.59 29.72 -13.32
N ASP A 722 5.76 29.36 -12.76
CA ASP A 722 6.19 27.97 -12.56
C ASP A 722 6.07 27.50 -11.09
N GLY A 723 5.42 28.30 -10.25
CA GLY A 723 5.18 28.01 -8.85
C GLY A 723 3.99 27.06 -8.64
N LEU A 724 3.82 26.66 -7.38
CA LEU A 724 2.78 25.74 -6.96
C LEU A 724 1.81 26.43 -6.01
N PHE A 725 0.51 26.21 -6.25
CA PHE A 725 -0.54 26.46 -5.27
C PHE A 725 -0.96 25.12 -4.66
N ILE A 726 -0.78 24.95 -3.36
CA ILE A 726 -1.09 23.72 -2.65
C ILE A 726 -2.12 24.02 -1.58
N LEU A 727 -3.28 23.37 -1.66
CA LEU A 727 -4.35 23.54 -0.69
C LEU A 727 -4.80 22.22 -0.08
N SER A 728 -5.39 22.28 1.11
CA SER A 728 -6.12 21.15 1.69
C SER A 728 -7.45 21.59 2.28
N THR A 729 -8.43 20.68 2.25
CA THR A 729 -9.76 20.90 2.80
C THR A 729 -10.36 19.58 3.30
N PRO A 730 -11.20 19.59 4.34
CA PRO A 730 -11.91 18.41 4.82
C PRO A 730 -12.77 17.77 3.73
N ASN A 731 -12.83 16.44 3.75
CA ASN A 731 -13.71 15.68 2.88
C ASN A 731 -15.11 15.64 3.47
N ARG A 732 -16.07 16.27 2.78
CA ARG A 732 -17.50 16.27 3.18
C ARG A 732 -18.05 14.86 3.40
N GLU A 733 -17.64 13.89 2.58
CA GLU A 733 -18.19 12.52 2.63
C GLU A 733 -17.86 11.79 3.93
N THR A 734 -16.71 12.08 4.55
CA THR A 734 -16.32 11.48 5.84
C THR A 734 -16.81 12.29 7.05
N ARG A 735 -17.45 13.43 6.81
CA ARG A 735 -17.88 14.39 7.84
C ARG A 735 -19.37 14.71 7.81
N GLN A 736 -20.18 13.94 7.08
CA GLN A 736 -21.62 14.15 6.93
C GLN A 736 -22.40 14.33 8.25
N ASN A 737 -21.90 13.77 9.36
CA ASN A 737 -22.52 13.85 10.70
C ASN A 737 -21.82 14.82 11.66
N ILE A 738 -20.83 15.58 11.19
CA ILE A 738 -20.08 16.54 12.00
C ILE A 738 -20.53 17.95 11.61
N HIS A 739 -21.29 18.59 12.47
CA HIS A 739 -21.70 19.98 12.25
C HIS A 739 -20.68 20.93 12.86
N ASN A 740 -19.74 21.40 12.04
CA ASN A 740 -18.80 22.42 12.44
C ASN A 740 -19.39 23.82 12.15
N PRO A 741 -19.67 24.64 13.17
CA PRO A 741 -20.34 25.93 12.98
C PRO A 741 -19.50 26.97 12.21
N PHE A 742 -18.20 26.73 12.03
CA PHE A 742 -17.31 27.64 11.29
C PHE A 742 -17.09 27.20 9.84
N HIS A 743 -17.56 26.02 9.44
CA HIS A 743 -17.50 25.58 8.04
C HIS A 743 -18.73 26.11 7.30
N ILE A 744 -18.51 27.01 6.33
CA ILE A 744 -19.57 27.50 5.45
C ILE A 744 -19.99 26.38 4.49
N LYS A 745 -19.01 25.66 3.94
CA LYS A 745 -19.24 24.50 3.09
C LYS A 745 -18.03 23.58 3.09
N GLU A 746 -18.24 22.32 3.46
CA GLU A 746 -17.30 21.25 3.12
C GLU A 746 -17.59 20.74 1.70
N TYR A 747 -16.54 20.38 0.95
CA TYR A 747 -16.66 20.03 -0.46
C TYR A 747 -16.49 18.54 -0.67
N THR A 748 -17.28 17.98 -1.60
CA THR A 748 -16.97 16.68 -2.20
C THR A 748 -15.76 16.82 -3.13
N PHE A 749 -15.11 15.71 -3.44
CA PHE A 749 -14.01 15.70 -4.41
C PHE A 749 -14.43 16.23 -5.78
N GLN A 750 -15.63 15.85 -6.25
CA GLN A 750 -16.14 16.27 -7.55
C GLN A 750 -16.36 17.79 -7.59
N GLU A 751 -16.88 18.38 -6.52
CA GLU A 751 -17.04 19.84 -6.41
C GLU A 751 -15.68 20.54 -6.38
N LEU A 752 -14.76 20.11 -5.51
CA LEU A 752 -13.42 20.68 -5.41
C LEU A 752 -12.67 20.59 -6.75
N SER A 753 -12.68 19.41 -7.37
CA SER A 753 -12.03 19.16 -8.65
C SER A 753 -12.62 20.02 -9.77
N SER A 754 -13.94 20.15 -9.81
CA SER A 754 -14.63 20.95 -10.82
C SER A 754 -14.35 22.45 -10.67
N ILE A 755 -14.22 22.95 -9.44
CA ILE A 755 -13.83 24.35 -9.19
C ILE A 755 -12.39 24.55 -9.66
N LEU A 756 -11.44 23.76 -9.18
CA LEU A 756 -10.01 23.98 -9.48
C LEU A 756 -9.68 23.84 -10.97
N LYS A 757 -10.36 22.93 -11.69
CA LYS A 757 -10.17 22.75 -13.15
C LYS A 757 -10.60 23.95 -13.99
N GLN A 758 -11.38 24.88 -13.45
CA GLN A 758 -11.72 26.13 -14.14
C GLN A 758 -10.52 27.09 -14.20
N TYR A 759 -9.60 26.96 -13.25
CA TYR A 759 -8.51 27.92 -13.02
C TYR A 759 -7.11 27.38 -13.33
N PHE A 760 -6.90 26.07 -13.16
CA PHE A 760 -5.58 25.44 -13.31
C PHE A 760 -5.54 24.40 -14.43
N LYS A 761 -4.48 24.47 -15.25
CA LYS A 761 -4.24 23.50 -16.33
C LYS A 761 -3.76 22.14 -15.83
N ASN A 762 -2.96 22.11 -14.77
CA ASN A 762 -2.42 20.88 -14.22
C ASN A 762 -2.69 20.83 -12.72
N ILE A 763 -3.38 19.76 -12.29
CA ILE A 763 -3.75 19.55 -10.90
C ILE A 763 -3.43 18.10 -10.56
N LYS A 764 -2.74 17.89 -9.44
CA LYS A 764 -2.59 16.58 -8.81
C LYS A 764 -3.32 16.56 -7.49
N PHE A 765 -4.14 15.53 -7.30
CA PHE A 765 -4.89 15.33 -6.07
C PHE A 765 -4.23 14.26 -5.22
N PHE A 766 -4.28 14.46 -3.91
CA PHE A 766 -3.81 13.54 -2.89
C PHE A 766 -4.89 13.45 -1.81
N SER A 767 -4.88 12.35 -1.08
CA SER A 767 -5.84 12.03 -0.04
C SER A 767 -5.10 11.78 1.27
N GLN A 768 -5.56 12.42 2.35
CA GLN A 768 -5.09 12.07 3.69
C GLN A 768 -6.00 11.01 4.29
N VAL A 769 -5.50 9.78 4.41
CA VAL A 769 -6.21 8.66 5.02
C VAL A 769 -5.47 8.27 6.30
N ASN A 770 -6.18 8.27 7.42
CA ASN A 770 -5.59 8.07 8.75
C ASN A 770 -4.43 9.03 9.04
N PHE A 771 -3.20 8.53 9.01
CA PHE A 771 -1.97 9.29 9.24
C PHE A 771 -1.02 9.19 8.03
N THR A 772 -1.55 9.06 6.82
CA THR A 772 -0.75 8.99 5.58
C THR A 772 -1.35 9.88 4.49
N VAL A 773 -0.49 10.42 3.62
CA VAL A 773 -0.88 11.17 2.42
C VAL A 773 -0.57 10.28 1.20
N THR A 774 -1.56 10.00 0.37
CA THR A 774 -1.44 9.13 -0.81
C THR A 774 -1.85 9.88 -2.07
N GLU A 775 -1.14 9.67 -3.19
CA GLU A 775 -1.55 10.23 -4.49
C GLU A 775 -2.89 9.63 -4.93
N GLY A 776 -3.73 10.47 -5.54
CA GLY A 776 -5.06 10.10 -6.00
C GLY A 776 -6.17 10.44 -5.01
N PHE A 777 -7.37 10.12 -5.46
CA PHE A 777 -8.61 10.33 -4.72
C PHE A 777 -8.97 9.08 -3.90
N ASN A 778 -9.44 9.29 -2.68
CA ASN A 778 -9.98 8.26 -1.82
C ASN A 778 -11.24 8.80 -1.11
N ASP A 779 -12.38 8.13 -1.30
CA ASP A 779 -13.68 8.52 -0.72
C ASP A 779 -13.65 8.56 0.83
N HIS A 780 -12.75 7.78 1.45
CA HIS A 780 -12.58 7.69 2.90
C HIS A 780 -11.49 8.59 3.47
N ALA A 781 -10.93 9.50 2.67
CA ALA A 781 -9.97 10.48 3.15
C ALA A 781 -10.60 11.41 4.20
N SER A 782 -9.84 11.80 5.23
CA SER A 782 -10.27 12.88 6.13
C SER A 782 -10.16 14.24 5.46
N ASN A 783 -9.15 14.42 4.61
CA ASN A 783 -8.87 15.66 3.91
C ASN A 783 -8.38 15.36 2.49
N PHE A 784 -8.75 16.23 1.55
CA PHE A 784 -8.13 16.28 0.23
C PHE A 784 -6.99 17.28 0.23
N ILE A 785 -5.97 17.01 -0.58
CA ILE A 785 -4.88 17.94 -0.87
C ILE A 785 -4.81 18.08 -2.39
N ALA A 786 -4.73 19.31 -2.90
CA ALA A 786 -4.56 19.58 -4.31
C ALA A 786 -3.27 20.37 -4.55
N VAL A 787 -2.42 19.88 -5.46
CA VAL A 787 -1.22 20.56 -5.96
C VAL A 787 -1.53 21.09 -7.35
N CYS A 788 -1.64 22.41 -7.46
CA CYS A 788 -2.14 23.13 -8.63
C CYS A 788 -1.03 23.97 -9.26
N THR A 789 -0.95 23.97 -10.60
CA THR A 789 -0.06 24.87 -11.35
C THR A 789 -0.56 25.11 -12.78
N ASN A 790 -0.14 26.23 -13.36
CA ASN A 790 -0.42 26.58 -14.76
C ASN A 790 0.74 26.26 -15.72
N SER A 791 1.88 25.78 -15.21
CA SER A 791 3.01 25.25 -15.97
C SER A 791 3.00 23.71 -16.01
N LYS A 792 3.90 23.07 -16.77
CA LYS A 792 4.01 21.60 -16.77
C LYS A 792 4.46 21.13 -15.38
N LEU A 793 3.72 20.21 -14.78
CA LEU A 793 4.12 19.46 -13.58
C LEU A 793 5.34 18.58 -13.94
N LEU A 794 6.55 19.09 -13.73
CA LEU A 794 7.79 18.33 -13.91
C LEU A 794 7.94 17.33 -12.75
N GLY A 795 7.89 16.05 -13.08
CA GLY A 795 8.29 14.88 -12.28
C GLY A 795 8.22 15.04 -10.76
N LEU A 796 7.14 14.54 -10.16
CA LEU A 796 7.19 14.12 -8.76
C LEU A 796 8.35 13.13 -8.62
N LYS A 797 9.29 13.42 -7.74
CA LYS A 797 10.49 12.60 -7.54
C LYS A 797 10.20 11.30 -6.83
#